data_AF-A0A6G8BRM5-F1
#
_entry.id   AF-A0A6G8BRM5-F1
#
_cell.length_a   1.000
_cell.length_b   1.000
_cell.length_c   1.000
_cell.angle_alpha   90.00
_cell.angle_beta   90.00
_cell.angle_gamma   90.00
#
_symmetry.space_group_name_H-M   'P 1'
#
loop_
_entity.id
_entity.type
_entity.pdbx_description
1 polymer ?
#
loop_
_entity_poly.entity_id
_entity_poly.type
_entity_poly.pdbx_seq_one_letter_code
_entity_poly.pdbx_strand_id
1 'polypeptide(L)'
;MTDTPFPALRPLRPDVVSVQSQVVYGRVGNNVAVPTLESLGLSVAAVPTVVFSNTPHYPTVHGGALPIEWFEGYLQDLSARGALHALRAVLVGYLGNPGQAEVLARWTQALQAERADLRVVIDPVMGDHDHGIYVDTGMADAYRQLLLPLAHGLSPNGFELAHLTGRPVDDMESVVAAARTLMTGRTQWIAVISAAPGTWADGEMQVVFVTREQAHVITHARIDAVPKGTGDLFSAALTGHWLNGATLPEAIANGLPNDRAGAAPHPQRAMRRIGAAEPSGQPPSQQPDPRTRTGAYPPSIFRISLESPFMQHVPSHLMRAYARQPVSFMRGSGARLWDANGVEYLDAIAGVAVTSLGHAHPEIATVIAEQAGLLLHTSNVFRIDWQEQLGERLCALAGMQRVFFCNSGAEANETALKLARLHGHRKQVAQPQILVMENGFHGRTLATLSATGNPAKQQGFEPLMPGFLRVPYDDIEAVRSAADQSPGIVAVLIEPVQGEGGIRVASADYLRQLRALCDTRGWLLMIDEIQAGMGRTGAWFGHQHAGITPDVMTLAKALGNGFPIGACLARGEAADLFSPGQHGSTFGGNPLACRVGCTVLDIMARDGMPQRAAVLGARLLTGLQKALGNHRSVLAIRGQGLMAGIELDRSCKELVGQALEEQRLLITVTRDTTIRLLPPLICDEAQIDDIVARVTRLLSSVPAFSRTNPAVPDAALQAECVR
;
A
#
# COMPACT_ATOMS: atom_id res chain seq x y z
N MET A 1 -0.21 -43.48 21.37
CA MET A 1 0.22 -42.68 20.22
C MET A 1 0.99 -43.61 19.31
N THR A 2 0.46 -43.89 18.12
CA THR A 2 1.06 -44.80 17.14
C THR A 2 2.22 -44.09 16.44
N ASP A 3 3.44 -44.64 16.58
CA ASP A 3 4.64 -44.25 15.84
C ASP A 3 4.42 -44.45 14.34
N THR A 4 3.98 -43.38 13.68
CA THR A 4 3.97 -43.32 12.22
C THR A 4 5.17 -42.45 11.84
N PRO A 5 6.22 -42.99 11.21
CA PRO A 5 7.36 -42.17 10.81
C PRO A 5 6.89 -41.10 9.83
N PHE A 6 7.20 -39.84 10.12
CA PHE A 6 6.96 -38.75 9.19
C PHE A 6 7.59 -39.09 7.84
N PRO A 7 6.90 -38.86 6.71
CA PRO A 7 7.50 -39.07 5.40
C PRO A 7 8.78 -38.25 5.31
N ALA A 8 9.89 -38.90 4.94
CA ALA A 8 11.19 -38.24 4.78
C ALA A 8 11.02 -37.03 3.85
N LEU A 9 11.30 -35.83 4.37
CA LEU A 9 11.23 -34.59 3.61
C LEU A 9 12.11 -34.72 2.37
N ARG A 10 11.54 -34.58 1.18
CA ARG A 10 12.33 -34.56 -0.05
C ARG A 10 13.19 -33.28 -0.04
N PRO A 11 14.53 -33.38 -0.20
CA PRO A 11 15.38 -32.20 -0.20
C PRO A 11 15.02 -31.28 -1.37
N LEU A 12 14.92 -29.99 -1.08
CA LEU A 12 14.87 -28.93 -2.09
C LEU A 12 16.12 -29.00 -2.97
N ARG A 13 15.97 -28.65 -4.25
CA ARG A 13 17.02 -28.75 -5.28
C ARG A 13 17.36 -27.37 -5.81
N PRO A 14 18.17 -26.57 -5.09
CA PRO A 14 18.51 -25.23 -5.53
C PRO A 14 19.37 -25.25 -6.81
N ASP A 15 18.99 -24.41 -7.78
CA ASP A 15 19.83 -24.03 -8.92
C ASP A 15 20.95 -23.07 -8.49
N VAL A 16 20.66 -22.21 -7.50
CA VAL A 16 21.57 -21.18 -7.01
C VAL A 16 21.63 -21.20 -5.49
N VAL A 17 22.84 -21.14 -4.92
CA VAL A 17 23.03 -20.77 -3.51
C VAL A 17 23.40 -19.28 -3.47
N SER A 18 22.56 -18.47 -2.83
CA SER A 18 22.78 -17.03 -2.69
C SER A 18 23.35 -16.75 -1.29
N VAL A 19 24.62 -16.38 -1.23
CA VAL A 19 25.38 -16.09 -0.01
C VAL A 19 25.52 -14.57 0.12
N GLN A 20 24.55 -13.93 0.79
CA GLN A 20 24.46 -12.47 0.88
C GLN A 20 23.97 -12.01 2.25
N SER A 21 23.96 -10.70 2.48
CA SER A 21 23.35 -10.11 3.67
C SER A 21 21.84 -10.36 3.72
N GLN A 22 21.29 -10.38 4.92
CA GLN A 22 19.85 -10.41 5.16
C GLN A 22 19.48 -9.21 6.01
N VAL A 23 18.51 -8.42 5.57
CA VAL A 23 17.99 -7.28 6.35
C VAL A 23 16.52 -7.45 6.65
N VAL A 24 16.05 -6.92 7.78
CA VAL A 24 14.61 -6.89 8.11
C VAL A 24 13.91 -5.81 7.28
N TYR A 25 14.53 -4.63 7.16
CA TYR A 25 14.00 -3.51 6.41
C TYR A 25 15.02 -2.96 5.42
N GLY A 26 14.72 -3.15 4.13
CA GLY A 26 15.58 -2.76 3.01
C GLY A 26 15.55 -3.77 1.86
N ARG A 27 15.96 -3.33 0.67
CA ARG A 27 16.00 -4.15 -0.57
C ARG A 27 17.45 -4.40 -1.00
N VAL A 28 18.25 -4.98 -0.10
CA VAL A 28 19.64 -5.40 -0.33
C VAL A 28 19.82 -6.87 -0.04
N GLY A 29 20.93 -7.44 -0.50
CA GLY A 29 21.29 -8.83 -0.24
C GLY A 29 20.20 -9.82 -0.69
N ASN A 30 19.94 -10.83 0.15
CA ASN A 30 18.97 -11.87 -0.14
C ASN A 30 17.53 -11.35 -0.31
N ASN A 31 17.17 -10.19 0.23
CA ASN A 31 15.84 -9.58 0.03
C ASN A 31 15.57 -9.15 -1.41
N VAL A 32 16.62 -8.97 -2.21
CA VAL A 32 16.49 -8.63 -3.64
C VAL A 32 17.03 -9.75 -4.54
N ALA A 33 18.11 -10.42 -4.14
CA ALA A 33 18.71 -11.46 -4.97
C ALA A 33 17.81 -12.70 -5.12
N VAL A 34 17.18 -13.16 -4.03
CA VAL A 34 16.33 -14.37 -4.05
C VAL A 34 15.09 -14.15 -4.93
N PRO A 35 14.26 -13.10 -4.71
CA PRO A 35 13.10 -12.89 -5.56
C PRO A 35 13.45 -12.66 -7.04
N THR A 36 14.58 -12.01 -7.33
CA THR A 36 15.03 -11.78 -8.71
C THR A 36 15.38 -13.10 -9.39
N LEU A 37 16.17 -13.96 -8.75
CA LEU A 37 16.51 -15.27 -9.31
C LEU A 37 15.28 -16.20 -9.45
N GLU A 38 14.39 -16.20 -8.47
CA GLU A 38 13.13 -16.95 -8.52
C GLU A 38 12.19 -16.44 -9.64
N SER A 39 12.16 -15.13 -9.89
CA SER A 39 11.39 -14.56 -11.01
C SER A 39 11.89 -15.01 -12.38
N LEU A 40 13.15 -15.45 -12.46
CA LEU A 40 13.78 -16.04 -13.64
C LEU A 40 13.65 -17.57 -13.67
N GLY A 41 12.82 -18.16 -12.78
CA GLY A 41 12.50 -19.57 -12.75
C GLY A 41 13.56 -20.46 -12.10
N LEU A 42 14.50 -19.88 -11.34
CA LEU A 42 15.57 -20.61 -10.64
C LEU A 42 15.16 -20.89 -9.19
N SER A 43 15.40 -22.10 -8.71
CA SER A 43 15.27 -22.41 -7.28
C SER A 43 16.50 -21.90 -6.52
N VAL A 44 16.28 -21.23 -5.39
CA VAL A 44 17.36 -20.57 -4.64
C VAL A 44 17.41 -21.07 -3.20
N ALA A 45 18.62 -21.38 -2.73
CA ALA A 45 18.91 -21.54 -1.31
C ALA A 45 19.59 -20.27 -0.79
N ALA A 46 18.90 -19.53 0.08
CA ALA A 46 19.43 -18.32 0.70
C ALA A 46 20.31 -18.67 1.91
N VAL A 47 21.53 -18.17 1.93
CA VAL A 47 22.48 -18.29 3.04
C VAL A 47 22.80 -16.88 3.53
N PRO A 48 22.26 -16.45 4.68
CA PRO A 48 22.57 -15.14 5.24
C PRO A 48 24.01 -15.09 5.76
N THR A 49 24.72 -14.00 5.50
CA THR A 49 26.06 -13.73 6.06
C THR A 49 25.98 -12.83 7.29
N VAL A 50 25.03 -11.90 7.27
CA VAL A 50 24.66 -11.01 8.37
C VAL A 50 23.14 -10.96 8.47
N VAL A 51 22.63 -10.64 9.66
CA VAL A 51 21.23 -10.31 9.86
C VAL A 51 21.16 -8.94 10.51
N PHE A 52 20.68 -7.94 9.77
CA PHE A 52 20.52 -6.58 10.27
C PHE A 52 19.06 -6.12 10.28
N SER A 53 18.70 -5.21 11.19
CA SER A 53 17.38 -4.57 11.21
C SER A 53 17.19 -3.66 9.99
N ASN A 54 18.24 -2.96 9.57
CA ASN A 54 18.25 -2.01 8.46
C ASN A 54 19.58 -2.10 7.68
N THR A 55 19.68 -1.41 6.55
CA THR A 55 20.97 -1.19 5.89
C THR A 55 21.80 -0.13 6.64
N PRO A 56 23.14 -0.11 6.51
CA PRO A 56 24.02 0.89 7.15
C PRO A 56 23.68 2.36 6.88
N HIS A 57 22.84 2.65 5.87
CA HIS A 57 22.40 4.00 5.53
C HIS A 57 21.22 4.51 6.38
N TYR A 58 20.66 3.67 7.26
CA TYR A 58 19.61 4.10 8.20
C TYR A 58 20.20 4.58 9.54
N PRO A 59 19.53 5.50 10.27
CA PRO A 59 20.03 6.04 11.53
C PRO A 59 20.20 5.01 12.65
N THR A 60 19.53 3.86 12.54
CA THR A 60 19.61 2.76 13.49
C THR A 60 19.83 1.45 12.75
N VAL A 61 20.79 0.67 13.20
CA VAL A 61 21.07 -0.68 12.70
C VAL A 61 21.33 -1.58 13.90
N HIS A 62 20.52 -2.62 14.03
CA HIS A 62 20.70 -3.69 15.01
C HIS A 62 21.02 -4.99 14.30
N GLY A 63 21.66 -5.92 14.99
CA GLY A 63 22.10 -7.19 14.43
C GLY A 63 23.59 -7.19 14.08
N GLY A 64 24.03 -8.20 13.34
CA GLY A 64 25.46 -8.44 13.16
C GLY A 64 25.77 -9.54 12.17
N ALA A 65 27.07 -9.78 11.98
CA ALA A 65 27.53 -10.96 11.29
C ALA A 65 27.10 -12.23 12.03
N LEU A 66 26.67 -13.23 11.25
CA LEU A 66 26.37 -14.52 11.85
C LEU A 66 27.65 -15.14 12.43
N PRO A 67 27.54 -15.81 13.60
CA PRO A 67 28.65 -16.59 14.14
C PRO A 67 29.18 -17.57 13.09
N ILE A 68 30.51 -17.73 13.05
CA ILE A 68 31.19 -18.52 12.01
C ILE A 68 30.68 -19.96 12.01
N GLU A 69 30.43 -20.53 13.19
CA GLU A 69 29.90 -21.87 13.38
C GLU A 69 28.47 -22.04 12.83
N TRP A 70 27.64 -20.99 12.87
CA TRP A 70 26.31 -21.03 12.28
C TRP A 70 26.39 -20.94 10.76
N PHE A 71 27.20 -20.02 10.26
CA PHE A 71 27.42 -19.85 8.83
C PHE A 71 28.01 -21.11 8.18
N GLU A 72 29.03 -21.70 8.81
CA GLU A 72 29.62 -22.98 8.38
C GLU A 72 28.61 -24.13 8.45
N GLY A 73 27.82 -24.20 9.53
CA GLY A 73 26.75 -25.19 9.68
C GLY A 73 25.72 -25.12 8.56
N TYR A 74 25.30 -23.92 8.12
CA TYR A 74 24.36 -23.77 7.01
C TYR A 74 24.90 -24.33 5.70
N LEU A 75 26.17 -24.04 5.38
CA LEU A 75 26.80 -24.54 4.16
C LEU A 75 27.03 -26.06 4.21
N GLN A 76 27.45 -26.59 5.37
CA GLN A 76 27.63 -28.03 5.57
C GLN A 76 26.31 -28.80 5.44
N ASP A 77 25.23 -28.29 6.03
CA ASP A 77 23.90 -28.91 5.96
C ASP A 77 23.36 -28.95 4.53
N LEU A 78 23.59 -27.90 3.73
CA LEU A 78 23.25 -27.89 2.32
C LEU A 78 23.97 -29.02 1.56
N SER A 79 25.27 -29.23 1.84
CA SER A 79 26.04 -30.34 1.27
C SER A 79 25.55 -31.71 1.76
N ALA A 80 25.29 -31.86 3.07
CA ALA A 80 24.89 -33.12 3.70
C ALA A 80 23.51 -33.62 3.25
N ARG A 81 22.60 -32.72 2.88
CA ARG A 81 21.23 -33.05 2.43
C ARG A 81 21.16 -33.56 0.99
N GLY A 82 22.29 -33.65 0.28
CA GLY A 82 22.32 -33.97 -1.15
C GLY A 82 21.58 -32.94 -2.02
N ALA A 83 21.31 -31.75 -1.48
CA ALA A 83 20.55 -30.69 -2.13
C ALA A 83 21.29 -30.08 -3.32
N LEU A 84 22.63 -30.16 -3.32
CA LEU A 84 23.49 -29.44 -4.25
C LEU A 84 23.74 -30.15 -5.59
N HIS A 85 23.12 -31.31 -5.85
CA HIS A 85 23.29 -32.01 -7.13
C HIS A 85 22.79 -31.19 -8.33
N ALA A 86 21.75 -30.36 -8.13
CA ALA A 86 21.20 -29.47 -9.14
C ALA A 86 21.86 -28.08 -9.14
N LEU A 87 22.85 -27.84 -8.27
CA LEU A 87 23.48 -26.53 -8.13
C LEU A 87 24.21 -26.15 -9.42
N ARG A 88 24.01 -24.91 -9.88
CA ARG A 88 24.59 -24.35 -11.11
C ARG A 88 25.42 -23.10 -10.84
N ALA A 89 25.08 -22.34 -9.80
CA ALA A 89 25.87 -21.19 -9.38
C ALA A 89 25.89 -20.96 -7.87
N VAL A 90 26.96 -20.34 -7.40
CA VAL A 90 27.03 -19.66 -6.11
C VAL A 90 27.12 -18.16 -6.38
N LEU A 91 26.15 -17.39 -5.85
CA LEU A 91 26.15 -15.93 -5.92
C LEU A 91 26.58 -15.38 -4.56
N VAL A 92 27.73 -14.71 -4.52
CA VAL A 92 28.33 -14.17 -3.29
C VAL A 92 28.16 -12.66 -3.28
N GLY A 93 27.65 -12.11 -2.17
CA GLY A 93 27.52 -10.68 -1.91
C GLY A 93 28.31 -10.27 -0.66
N TYR A 94 27.72 -9.36 0.12
CA TYR A 94 28.26 -8.89 1.41
C TYR A 94 28.66 -10.05 2.35
N LEU A 95 29.88 -9.98 2.91
CA LEU A 95 30.36 -10.87 3.97
C LEU A 95 30.71 -10.07 5.23
N GLY A 96 30.40 -10.62 6.39
CA GLY A 96 30.53 -9.92 7.67
C GLY A 96 31.95 -9.84 8.22
N ASN A 97 32.82 -10.81 7.92
CA ASN A 97 34.20 -10.85 8.40
C ASN A 97 35.07 -11.87 7.61
N PRO A 98 36.42 -11.81 7.72
CA PRO A 98 37.32 -12.72 7.01
C PRO A 98 37.11 -14.21 7.30
N GLY A 99 36.66 -14.56 8.52
CA GLY A 99 36.36 -15.95 8.87
C GLY A 99 35.23 -16.55 8.03
N GLN A 100 34.20 -15.75 7.71
CA GLN A 100 33.16 -16.18 6.77
C GLN A 100 33.72 -16.39 5.35
N ALA A 101 34.66 -15.55 4.91
CA ALA A 101 35.32 -15.72 3.62
C ALA A 101 36.16 -17.01 3.57
N GLU A 102 36.88 -17.37 4.64
CA GLU A 102 37.62 -18.64 4.74
C GLU A 102 36.69 -19.85 4.65
N VAL A 103 35.62 -19.87 5.43
CA VAL A 103 34.61 -20.94 5.41
C VAL A 103 34.02 -21.08 4.01
N LEU A 104 33.57 -19.97 3.42
CA LEU A 104 32.98 -19.96 2.09
C LEU A 104 33.99 -20.44 1.03
N ALA A 105 35.25 -20.02 1.11
CA ALA A 105 36.28 -20.44 0.17
C ALA A 105 36.54 -21.95 0.25
N ARG A 106 36.69 -22.52 1.46
CA ARG A 106 36.86 -23.97 1.64
C ARG A 106 35.66 -24.75 1.08
N TRP A 107 34.44 -24.32 1.40
CA TRP A 107 33.23 -24.97 0.92
C TRP A 107 33.09 -24.89 -0.61
N THR A 108 33.31 -23.71 -1.19
CA THR A 108 33.23 -23.49 -2.64
C THR A 108 34.29 -24.30 -3.38
N GLN A 109 35.51 -24.40 -2.86
CA GLN A 109 36.59 -25.21 -3.44
C GLN A 109 36.21 -26.69 -3.48
N ALA A 110 35.65 -27.23 -2.40
CA ALA A 110 35.18 -28.61 -2.36
C ALA A 110 34.11 -28.87 -3.42
N LEU A 111 33.12 -27.97 -3.55
CA LEU A 111 32.09 -28.10 -4.58
C LEU A 111 32.68 -28.03 -5.99
N GLN A 112 33.59 -27.10 -6.25
CA GLN A 112 34.23 -26.94 -7.56
C GLN A 112 35.15 -28.10 -7.93
N ALA A 113 35.69 -28.85 -6.96
CA ALA A 113 36.46 -30.07 -7.21
C ALA A 113 35.55 -31.21 -7.73
N GLU A 114 34.29 -31.24 -7.28
CA GLU A 114 33.28 -32.21 -7.72
C GLU A 114 32.50 -31.73 -8.96
N ARG A 115 32.42 -30.41 -9.16
CA ARG A 115 31.58 -29.75 -10.17
C ARG A 115 32.37 -28.68 -10.91
N ALA A 116 33.09 -29.11 -11.95
CA ALA A 116 33.86 -28.19 -12.80
C ALA A 116 32.97 -27.17 -13.56
N ASP A 117 31.68 -27.45 -13.70
CA ASP A 117 30.68 -26.58 -14.33
C ASP A 117 30.09 -25.51 -13.40
N LEU A 118 30.36 -25.61 -12.09
CA LEU A 118 29.81 -24.70 -11.09
C LEU A 118 30.35 -23.27 -11.26
N ARG A 119 29.44 -22.34 -11.54
CA ARG A 119 29.76 -20.91 -11.69
C ARG A 119 29.80 -20.24 -10.32
N VAL A 120 30.72 -19.30 -10.14
CA VAL A 120 30.83 -18.49 -8.93
C VAL A 120 30.84 -17.03 -9.35
N VAL A 121 29.84 -16.28 -8.91
CA VAL A 121 29.69 -14.85 -9.20
C VAL A 121 29.85 -14.09 -7.89
N ILE A 122 30.73 -13.09 -7.87
CA ILE A 122 31.07 -12.35 -6.65
C ILE A 122 30.80 -10.85 -6.85
N ASP A 123 29.93 -10.33 -6.02
CA ASP A 123 29.73 -8.92 -5.73
C ASP A 123 30.37 -8.62 -4.36
N PRO A 124 31.52 -7.93 -4.28
CA PRO A 124 32.28 -7.82 -3.04
C PRO A 124 31.59 -7.03 -1.92
N VAL A 125 30.72 -6.07 -2.27
CA VAL A 125 29.95 -5.20 -1.35
C VAL A 125 30.77 -4.74 -0.13
N MET A 126 31.93 -4.10 -0.37
CA MET A 126 32.87 -3.68 0.69
C MET A 126 32.72 -2.22 1.10
N GLY A 127 32.26 -1.37 0.18
CA GLY A 127 32.28 0.08 0.37
C GLY A 127 31.89 0.85 -0.88
N ASP A 128 31.67 2.15 -0.73
CA ASP A 128 31.43 3.06 -1.85
C ASP A 128 32.15 4.41 -1.65
N HIS A 129 32.15 5.24 -2.69
CA HIS A 129 32.80 6.56 -2.65
C HIS A 129 32.16 7.53 -1.64
N ASP A 130 30.89 7.32 -1.29
CA ASP A 130 30.13 8.22 -0.42
C ASP A 130 30.38 7.90 1.07
N HIS A 131 30.62 6.63 1.41
CA HIS A 131 30.67 6.13 2.80
C HIS A 131 31.99 5.46 3.17
N GLY A 132 32.89 5.23 2.22
CA GLY A 132 34.13 4.50 2.43
C GLY A 132 33.91 2.99 2.64
N ILE A 133 34.89 2.31 3.24
CA ILE A 133 34.79 0.89 3.59
C ILE A 133 33.89 0.72 4.81
N TYR A 134 32.87 -0.12 4.72
CA TYR A 134 31.96 -0.45 5.83
C TYR A 134 32.02 -1.94 6.24
N VAL A 135 32.99 -2.70 5.73
CA VAL A 135 33.30 -4.07 6.14
C VAL A 135 34.53 -4.13 7.03
N ASP A 136 34.80 -5.29 7.64
CA ASP A 136 36.02 -5.51 8.42
C ASP A 136 37.29 -5.23 7.59
N THR A 137 38.29 -4.59 8.19
CA THR A 137 39.54 -4.17 7.53
C THR A 137 40.29 -5.31 6.83
N GLY A 138 40.15 -6.56 7.29
CA GLY A 138 40.76 -7.72 6.66
C GLY A 138 40.03 -8.25 5.42
N MET A 139 38.84 -7.73 5.09
CA MET A 139 38.01 -8.29 4.02
C MET A 139 38.61 -8.14 2.63
N ALA A 140 39.26 -7.00 2.33
CA ALA A 140 39.89 -6.79 1.03
C ALA A 140 41.01 -7.81 0.76
N ASP A 141 41.78 -8.18 1.79
CA ASP A 141 42.77 -9.25 1.72
C ASP A 141 42.11 -10.63 1.57
N ALA A 142 41.06 -10.89 2.35
CA ALA A 142 40.32 -12.14 2.28
C ALA A 142 39.71 -12.38 0.89
N TYR A 143 39.09 -11.36 0.27
CA TYR A 143 38.60 -11.46 -1.10
C TYR A 143 39.73 -11.80 -2.08
N ARG A 144 40.84 -11.05 -2.04
CA ARG A 144 41.98 -11.24 -2.94
C ARG A 144 42.59 -12.63 -2.84
N GLN A 145 42.81 -13.12 -1.63
CA GLN A 145 43.54 -14.36 -1.38
C GLN A 145 42.66 -15.60 -1.47
N LEU A 146 41.39 -15.50 -1.07
CA LEU A 146 40.54 -16.68 -0.84
C LEU A 146 39.41 -16.82 -1.86
N LEU A 147 38.75 -15.72 -2.22
CA LEU A 147 37.49 -15.77 -3.00
C LEU A 147 37.67 -15.46 -4.49
N LEU A 148 38.46 -14.44 -4.84
CA LEU A 148 38.72 -14.08 -6.24
C LEU A 148 39.29 -15.25 -7.07
N PRO A 149 40.20 -16.11 -6.56
CA PRO A 149 40.69 -17.27 -7.32
C PRO A 149 39.59 -18.26 -7.73
N LEU A 150 38.45 -18.25 -7.04
CA LEU A 150 37.31 -19.17 -7.28
C LEU A 150 36.27 -18.58 -8.23
N ALA A 151 36.33 -17.27 -8.47
CA ALA A 151 35.33 -16.51 -9.19
C ALA A 151 35.39 -16.74 -10.71
N HIS A 152 34.22 -16.92 -11.30
CA HIS A 152 34.02 -16.91 -12.76
C HIS A 152 33.60 -15.53 -13.26
N GLY A 153 32.95 -14.74 -12.41
CA GLY A 153 32.49 -13.40 -12.72
C GLY A 153 32.53 -12.49 -11.50
N LEU A 154 32.84 -11.21 -11.72
CA LEU A 154 32.91 -10.19 -10.67
C LEU A 154 32.03 -8.98 -11.04
N SER A 155 31.36 -8.38 -10.07
CA SER A 155 30.53 -7.18 -10.27
C SER A 155 30.86 -6.01 -9.33
N PRO A 156 32.14 -5.64 -9.13
CA PRO A 156 32.51 -4.60 -8.17
C PRO A 156 32.02 -3.22 -8.61
N ASN A 157 31.82 -2.32 -7.66
CA ASN A 157 31.76 -0.89 -7.95
C ASN A 157 33.18 -0.29 -8.18
N GLY A 158 33.26 0.97 -8.64
CA GLY A 158 34.55 1.62 -8.91
C GLY A 158 35.45 1.72 -7.67
N PHE A 159 34.87 2.05 -6.52
CA PHE A 159 35.57 2.16 -5.24
C PHE A 159 36.18 0.81 -4.82
N GLU A 160 35.40 -0.27 -4.90
CA GLU A 160 35.84 -1.63 -4.58
C GLU A 160 36.95 -2.11 -5.51
N LEU A 161 36.84 -1.81 -6.81
CA LEU A 161 37.87 -2.15 -7.79
C LEU A 161 39.22 -1.51 -7.44
N ALA A 162 39.22 -0.24 -7.04
CA ALA A 162 40.43 0.45 -6.60
C ALA A 162 41.07 -0.25 -5.39
N HIS A 163 40.26 -0.63 -4.40
CA HIS A 163 40.73 -1.29 -3.18
C HIS A 163 41.22 -2.72 -3.43
N LEU A 164 40.56 -3.47 -4.31
CA LEU A 164 40.98 -4.83 -4.67
C LEU A 164 42.26 -4.85 -5.52
N THR A 165 42.54 -3.79 -6.28
CA THR A 165 43.69 -3.76 -7.20
C THR A 165 44.86 -2.91 -6.73
N GLY A 166 44.62 -1.96 -5.82
CA GLY A 166 45.57 -0.92 -5.45
C GLY A 166 45.91 0.02 -6.61
N ARG A 167 45.03 0.12 -7.62
CA ARG A 167 45.24 0.91 -8.84
C ARG A 167 44.25 2.07 -8.95
N PRO A 168 44.62 3.16 -9.63
CA PRO A 168 43.69 4.24 -9.95
C PRO A 168 42.58 3.75 -10.88
N VAL A 169 41.40 4.36 -10.74
CA VAL A 169 40.16 4.05 -11.49
C VAL A 169 39.44 5.35 -11.89
N ASP A 170 40.22 6.40 -12.12
CA ASP A 170 39.74 7.78 -12.30
C ASP A 170 39.08 8.01 -13.65
N ASP A 171 39.43 7.18 -14.64
CA ASP A 171 38.91 7.22 -16.01
C ASP A 171 38.62 5.82 -16.54
N MET A 172 38.04 5.76 -17.73
CA MET A 172 37.60 4.51 -18.33
C MET A 172 38.74 3.55 -18.67
N GLU A 173 39.90 4.09 -19.07
CA GLU A 173 41.06 3.28 -19.45
C GLU A 173 41.72 2.66 -18.23
N SER A 174 41.87 3.44 -17.15
CA SER A 174 42.36 2.99 -15.85
C SER A 174 41.41 1.98 -15.19
N VAL A 175 40.09 2.16 -15.28
CA VAL A 175 39.11 1.15 -14.85
C VAL A 175 39.30 -0.19 -15.58
N VAL A 176 39.41 -0.16 -16.91
CA VAL A 176 39.61 -1.38 -17.71
C VAL A 176 40.95 -2.05 -17.37
N ALA A 177 42.02 -1.26 -17.21
CA ALA A 177 43.34 -1.76 -16.84
C ALA A 177 43.34 -2.39 -15.44
N ALA A 178 42.68 -1.75 -14.46
CA ALA A 178 42.52 -2.28 -13.11
C ALA A 178 41.71 -3.58 -13.13
N ALA A 179 40.55 -3.61 -13.79
CA ALA A 179 39.70 -4.79 -13.91
C ALA A 179 40.48 -5.98 -14.51
N ARG A 180 41.23 -5.77 -15.59
CA ARG A 180 42.04 -6.83 -16.21
C ARG A 180 43.06 -7.48 -15.25
N THR A 181 43.51 -6.77 -14.22
CA THR A 181 44.43 -7.35 -13.22
C THR A 181 43.77 -8.37 -12.30
N LEU A 182 42.44 -8.27 -12.11
CA LEU A 182 41.66 -9.24 -11.35
C LEU A 182 41.22 -10.44 -12.21
N MET A 183 41.40 -10.39 -13.54
CA MET A 183 41.04 -11.46 -14.47
C MET A 183 42.02 -12.65 -14.43
N THR A 184 42.27 -13.16 -13.24
CA THR A 184 43.17 -14.30 -13.00
C THR A 184 42.37 -15.61 -12.89
N GLY A 185 43.06 -16.74 -13.06
CA GLY A 185 42.44 -18.07 -12.88
C GLY A 185 41.20 -18.28 -13.76
N ARG A 186 40.06 -18.51 -13.10
CA ARG A 186 38.75 -18.85 -13.71
C ARG A 186 37.91 -17.64 -14.09
N THR A 187 38.34 -16.42 -13.75
CA THR A 187 37.54 -15.21 -13.99
C THR A 187 37.43 -14.94 -15.50
N GLN A 188 36.21 -15.06 -16.00
CA GLN A 188 35.87 -14.90 -17.42
C GLN A 188 35.49 -13.45 -17.73
N TRP A 189 34.92 -12.76 -16.75
CA TRP A 189 34.38 -11.43 -16.94
C TRP A 189 34.33 -10.60 -15.65
N ILE A 190 34.33 -9.29 -15.82
CA ILE A 190 34.16 -8.31 -14.74
C ILE A 190 33.21 -7.21 -15.23
N ALA A 191 32.16 -6.90 -14.46
CA ALA A 191 31.22 -5.83 -14.73
C ALA A 191 31.33 -4.73 -13.65
N VAL A 192 31.95 -3.60 -13.98
CA VAL A 192 32.15 -2.50 -13.03
C VAL A 192 30.91 -1.60 -13.05
N ILE A 193 30.05 -1.68 -12.04
CA ILE A 193 28.68 -1.11 -12.04
C ILE A 193 28.58 0.40 -11.81
N SER A 194 29.67 1.06 -11.43
CA SER A 194 29.78 2.52 -11.30
C SER A 194 31.21 2.96 -11.60
N ALA A 195 31.61 2.79 -12.86
CA ALA A 195 32.97 3.03 -13.32
C ALA A 195 33.25 4.52 -13.52
N ALA A 196 34.35 5.04 -12.96
CA ALA A 196 34.85 6.40 -13.18
C ALA A 196 33.76 7.49 -13.03
N PRO A 197 33.15 7.66 -11.84
CA PRO A 197 32.05 8.62 -11.63
C PRO A 197 32.38 10.06 -12.04
N GLY A 198 33.65 10.47 -12.00
CA GLY A 198 34.11 11.77 -12.47
C GLY A 198 34.04 11.99 -13.98
N THR A 199 33.75 10.96 -14.78
CA THR A 199 33.67 11.06 -16.24
C THR A 199 32.23 11.02 -16.78
N TRP A 200 31.22 10.98 -15.90
CA TRP A 200 29.82 10.91 -16.32
C TRP A 200 29.28 12.30 -16.69
N ALA A 201 28.33 12.34 -17.63
CA ALA A 201 27.47 13.50 -17.79
C ALA A 201 26.42 13.53 -16.66
N ASP A 202 25.85 14.72 -16.39
CA ASP A 202 24.81 14.89 -15.38
C ASP A 202 23.62 13.94 -15.64
N GLY A 203 23.25 13.17 -14.62
CA GLY A 203 22.14 12.22 -14.70
C GLY A 203 22.47 10.89 -15.40
N GLU A 204 23.73 10.63 -15.75
CA GLU A 204 24.18 9.36 -16.32
C GLU A 204 25.01 8.53 -15.33
N MET A 205 25.04 7.22 -15.58
CA MET A 205 25.93 6.27 -14.92
C MET A 205 26.50 5.31 -15.98
N GLN A 206 27.76 4.92 -15.82
CA GLN A 206 28.45 4.03 -16.76
C GLN A 206 28.83 2.71 -16.09
N VAL A 207 28.51 1.62 -16.79
CA VAL A 207 28.92 0.27 -16.46
C VAL A 207 29.93 -0.23 -17.47
N VAL A 208 31.02 -0.81 -16.99
CA VAL A 208 32.10 -1.31 -17.84
C VAL A 208 32.16 -2.81 -17.75
N PHE A 209 31.91 -3.46 -18.88
CA PHE A 209 32.08 -4.89 -18.99
C PHE A 209 33.44 -5.21 -19.59
N VAL A 210 34.25 -5.97 -18.87
CA VAL A 210 35.62 -6.33 -19.23
C VAL A 210 35.72 -7.84 -19.35
N THR A 211 36.19 -8.30 -20.50
CA THR A 211 36.71 -9.65 -20.72
C THR A 211 38.22 -9.58 -21.01
N ARG A 212 38.87 -10.73 -21.16
CA ARG A 212 40.30 -10.78 -21.48
C ARG A 212 40.63 -10.09 -22.80
N GLU A 213 39.69 -10.14 -23.75
CA GLU A 213 39.90 -9.68 -25.12
C GLU A 213 39.23 -8.34 -25.42
N GLN A 214 38.17 -7.98 -24.68
CA GLN A 214 37.30 -6.87 -25.03
C GLN A 214 36.84 -6.08 -23.81
N ALA A 215 36.55 -4.81 -24.00
CA ALA A 215 35.88 -3.97 -23.01
C ALA A 215 34.75 -3.19 -23.68
N HIS A 216 33.60 -3.15 -23.03
CA HIS A 216 32.40 -2.44 -23.48
C HIS A 216 31.92 -1.51 -22.40
N VAL A 217 31.63 -0.26 -22.79
CA VAL A 217 30.99 0.71 -21.91
C VAL A 217 29.51 0.75 -22.24
N ILE A 218 28.70 0.67 -21.19
CA ILE A 218 27.26 0.82 -21.26
C ILE A 218 26.89 2.04 -20.42
N THR A 219 26.38 3.07 -21.09
CA THR A 219 25.81 4.25 -20.43
C THR A 219 24.33 4.04 -20.23
N HIS A 220 23.83 4.33 -19.02
CA HIS A 220 22.41 4.36 -18.72
C HIS A 220 22.08 5.55 -17.82
N ALA A 221 20.80 5.90 -17.71
CA ALA A 221 20.36 6.94 -16.79
C ALA A 221 20.69 6.55 -15.35
N ARG A 222 21.26 7.47 -14.58
CA ARG A 222 21.46 7.31 -13.15
C ARG A 222 20.11 7.26 -12.47
N ILE A 223 19.85 6.15 -11.78
CA ILE A 223 18.60 5.98 -11.02
C ILE A 223 18.87 6.40 -9.58
N ASP A 224 18.27 7.52 -9.18
CA ASP A 224 18.25 7.95 -7.78
C ASP A 224 17.20 7.14 -7.00
N ALA A 225 17.59 5.94 -6.58
CA ALA A 225 16.75 5.06 -5.77
C ALA A 225 17.15 5.12 -4.28
N VAL A 226 16.15 5.40 -3.43
CA VAL A 226 16.19 5.14 -1.98
C VAL A 226 15.07 4.14 -1.69
N PRO A 227 15.37 2.92 -1.19
CA PRO A 227 16.64 2.46 -0.63
C PRO A 227 17.64 1.88 -1.65
N LYS A 228 18.93 1.89 -1.28
CA LYS A 228 20.07 1.28 -2.01
C LYS A 228 19.89 -0.25 -2.13
N GLY A 229 20.53 -0.86 -3.14
CA GLY A 229 20.41 -2.31 -3.47
C GLY A 229 20.48 -2.66 -4.96
N THR A 230 20.85 -1.70 -5.81
CA THR A 230 20.94 -1.86 -7.27
C THR A 230 22.08 -2.78 -7.70
N GLY A 231 23.17 -2.87 -6.92
CA GLY A 231 24.28 -3.81 -7.15
C GLY A 231 23.83 -5.26 -6.98
N ASP A 232 23.25 -5.59 -5.83
CA ASP A 232 22.71 -6.93 -5.55
C ASP A 232 21.68 -7.36 -6.60
N LEU A 233 20.79 -6.44 -7.00
CA LEU A 233 19.80 -6.66 -8.06
C LEU A 233 20.47 -6.97 -9.40
N PHE A 234 21.46 -6.17 -9.81
CA PHE A 234 22.22 -6.35 -11.05
C PHE A 234 22.93 -7.71 -11.06
N SER A 235 23.66 -8.02 -9.97
CA SER A 235 24.42 -9.26 -9.81
C SER A 235 23.50 -10.50 -9.88
N ALA A 236 22.33 -10.44 -9.24
CA ALA A 236 21.32 -11.50 -9.30
C ALA A 236 20.67 -11.65 -10.69
N ALA A 237 20.25 -10.55 -11.32
CA ALA A 237 19.62 -10.55 -12.63
C ALA A 237 20.58 -11.05 -13.72
N LEU A 238 21.82 -10.57 -13.73
CA LEU A 238 22.87 -11.04 -14.63
C LEU A 238 23.10 -12.54 -14.45
N THR A 239 23.27 -12.99 -13.21
CA THR A 239 23.49 -14.41 -12.90
C THR A 239 22.33 -15.27 -13.42
N GLY A 240 21.09 -14.85 -13.18
CA GLY A 240 19.91 -15.60 -13.61
C GLY A 240 19.78 -15.68 -15.13
N HIS A 241 19.96 -14.55 -15.84
CA HIS A 241 19.93 -14.54 -17.31
C HIS A 241 21.05 -15.38 -17.92
N TRP A 242 22.26 -15.31 -17.33
CA TRP A 242 23.40 -16.10 -17.78
C TRP A 242 23.20 -17.61 -17.55
N LEU A 243 22.52 -18.00 -16.48
CA LEU A 243 22.10 -19.38 -16.27
C LEU A 243 21.00 -19.78 -17.26
N ASN A 244 20.07 -18.90 -17.61
CA ASN A 244 19.01 -19.18 -18.58
C ASN A 244 19.46 -19.14 -20.05
N GLY A 245 20.76 -19.13 -20.32
CA GLY A 245 21.33 -19.30 -21.65
C GLY A 245 21.56 -18.00 -22.42
N ALA A 246 21.33 -16.83 -21.82
CA ALA A 246 21.75 -15.57 -22.41
C ALA A 246 23.27 -15.51 -22.57
N THR A 247 23.74 -14.91 -23.66
CA THR A 247 25.16 -14.56 -23.78
C THR A 247 25.54 -13.57 -22.68
N LEU A 248 26.83 -13.50 -22.31
CA LEU A 248 27.26 -12.57 -21.26
C LEU A 248 26.86 -11.10 -21.55
N PRO A 249 27.08 -10.56 -22.77
CA PRO A 249 26.60 -9.22 -23.13
C PRO A 249 25.09 -9.02 -22.93
N GLU A 250 24.26 -10.01 -23.30
CA GLU A 250 22.81 -9.96 -23.11
C GLU A 250 22.44 -10.02 -21.62
N ALA A 251 23.09 -10.89 -20.85
CA ALA A 251 22.86 -11.03 -19.42
C ALA A 251 23.17 -9.72 -18.67
N ILE A 252 24.23 -9.02 -19.05
CA ILE A 252 24.58 -7.71 -18.48
C ILE A 252 23.56 -6.65 -18.88
N ALA A 253 23.21 -6.58 -20.17
CA ALA A 253 22.24 -5.61 -20.65
C ALA A 253 20.85 -5.79 -20.01
N ASN A 254 20.47 -7.04 -19.71
CA ASN A 254 19.24 -7.39 -19.01
C ASN A 254 19.34 -7.20 -17.49
N GLY A 255 20.56 -7.29 -16.92
CA GLY A 255 20.80 -7.02 -15.51
C GLY A 255 20.77 -5.53 -15.16
N LEU A 256 21.04 -4.64 -16.13
CA LEU A 256 20.95 -3.19 -15.93
C LEU A 256 19.50 -2.75 -15.79
N PRO A 257 19.21 -1.82 -14.86
CA PRO A 257 17.85 -1.35 -14.67
C PRO A 257 17.35 -0.58 -15.91
N ASN A 258 16.10 -0.82 -16.30
CA ASN A 258 15.45 -0.13 -17.41
C ASN A 258 14.69 1.10 -16.90
N ASP A 259 14.88 2.25 -17.53
CA ASP A 259 13.92 3.36 -17.49
C ASP A 259 12.60 2.89 -18.11
N ARG A 260 11.69 2.41 -17.26
CA ARG A 260 10.27 2.32 -17.60
C ARG A 260 9.46 3.05 -16.55
N ALA A 261 9.70 4.36 -16.51
CA ALA A 261 8.79 5.38 -16.02
C ALA A 261 8.83 6.56 -17.01
N GLY A 262 7.98 6.53 -18.05
CA GLY A 262 7.43 7.76 -18.64
C GLY A 262 8.28 8.61 -19.61
N ALA A 263 9.14 8.06 -20.48
CA ALA A 263 9.74 8.83 -21.58
C ALA A 263 9.55 8.17 -22.96
N ALA A 264 9.34 9.01 -23.99
CA ALA A 264 9.29 8.62 -25.40
C ALA A 264 10.57 7.87 -25.84
N PRO A 265 10.53 7.03 -26.91
CA PRO A 265 11.69 6.25 -27.31
C PRO A 265 12.83 7.18 -27.78
N HIS A 266 13.88 7.32 -26.97
CA HIS A 266 15.15 7.91 -27.37
C HIS A 266 16.07 6.83 -27.99
N PRO A 267 17.02 7.22 -28.85
CA PRO A 267 17.66 6.31 -29.81
C PRO A 267 18.52 5.27 -29.09
N GLN A 268 18.59 4.09 -29.71
CA GLN A 268 19.40 2.90 -29.38
C GLN A 268 20.50 3.10 -28.31
N ARG A 269 20.46 2.27 -27.25
CA ARG A 269 21.57 2.06 -26.30
C ARG A 269 22.89 1.91 -27.07
N ALA A 270 23.80 2.87 -26.93
CA ALA A 270 25.08 2.84 -27.62
C ALA A 270 26.11 2.03 -26.81
N MET A 271 26.34 0.77 -27.20
CA MET A 271 27.53 0.05 -26.74
C MET A 271 28.74 0.55 -27.52
N ARG A 272 29.68 1.21 -26.83
CA ARG A 272 30.95 1.63 -27.43
C ARG A 272 32.05 0.63 -27.05
N ARG A 273 32.70 0.05 -28.06
CA ARG A 273 33.86 -0.83 -27.88
C ARG A 273 35.11 0.01 -27.66
N ILE A 274 35.89 -0.32 -26.63
CA ILE A 274 37.22 0.27 -26.42
C ILE A 274 38.23 -0.69 -27.06
N GLY A 275 38.82 -0.27 -28.18
CA GLY A 275 39.80 -1.05 -28.95
C GLY A 275 41.09 -0.25 -29.18
N ALA A 276 42.21 -0.96 -29.08
CA ALA A 276 43.56 -0.46 -29.31
C ALA A 276 43.74 0.14 -30.72
N ALA A 277 44.57 1.17 -30.79
CA ALA A 277 44.88 1.92 -32.00
C ALA A 277 45.45 1.04 -33.13
N GLU A 278 44.98 1.25 -34.38
CA GLU A 278 45.74 1.05 -35.62
C GLU A 278 45.21 1.92 -36.77
N PRO A 279 46.03 2.23 -37.81
CA PRO A 279 45.99 3.52 -38.50
C PRO A 279 45.25 3.56 -39.85
N SER A 280 44.63 4.72 -40.11
CA SER A 280 44.35 5.42 -41.38
C SER A 280 44.14 4.66 -42.71
N GLY A 281 43.02 4.93 -43.40
CA GLY A 281 42.98 4.93 -44.88
C GLY A 281 41.62 4.79 -45.59
N GLN A 282 41.22 5.86 -46.31
CA GLN A 282 40.35 5.97 -47.52
C GLN A 282 38.80 6.01 -47.43
N PRO A 283 38.13 6.86 -48.27
CA PRO A 283 36.67 6.96 -48.39
C PRO A 283 36.13 6.37 -49.74
N PRO A 284 34.85 6.55 -50.11
CA PRO A 284 33.80 5.54 -50.07
C PRO A 284 33.43 4.95 -51.47
N SER A 285 32.83 3.76 -51.52
CA SER A 285 32.12 3.32 -52.73
C SER A 285 30.91 2.40 -52.48
N GLN A 286 29.79 2.86 -53.05
CA GLN A 286 28.70 2.14 -53.72
C GLN A 286 27.80 1.14 -52.94
N GLN A 287 26.53 1.55 -52.79
CA GLN A 287 25.36 0.67 -52.69
C GLN A 287 25.21 -0.23 -53.95
N PRO A 288 24.49 -1.36 -53.84
CA PRO A 288 23.08 -1.34 -54.25
C PRO A 288 22.12 -2.14 -53.33
N ASP A 289 20.90 -1.60 -53.17
CA ASP A 289 19.66 -2.30 -52.79
C ASP A 289 19.20 -3.20 -53.97
N PRO A 290 18.59 -4.40 -53.78
CA PRO A 290 17.12 -4.47 -53.75
C PRO A 290 16.50 -5.59 -52.88
N ARG A 291 15.49 -5.20 -52.10
CA ARG A 291 14.13 -5.78 -52.02
C ARG A 291 13.88 -7.28 -51.72
N THR A 292 12.89 -7.42 -50.82
CA THR A 292 11.83 -8.46 -50.75
C THR A 292 12.18 -9.87 -50.29
N ARG A 293 11.71 -10.22 -49.08
CA ARG A 293 10.60 -11.19 -48.93
C ARG A 293 9.98 -11.11 -47.54
N THR A 294 8.72 -10.69 -47.55
CA THR A 294 7.70 -10.91 -46.53
C THR A 294 7.66 -12.40 -46.15
N GLY A 295 7.99 -12.70 -44.91
CA GLY A 295 7.75 -13.99 -44.26
C GLY A 295 7.08 -13.73 -42.92
N ALA A 296 5.77 -13.48 -42.95
CA ALA A 296 4.96 -13.46 -41.76
C ALA A 296 4.85 -14.89 -41.19
N TYR A 297 5.37 -15.10 -39.98
CA TYR A 297 4.88 -16.09 -39.02
C TYR A 297 4.81 -15.42 -37.64
N PRO A 298 3.83 -15.79 -36.82
CA PRO A 298 3.13 -14.84 -35.95
C PRO A 298 3.91 -14.55 -34.67
N PRO A 299 3.65 -13.42 -34.00
CA PRO A 299 4.16 -13.21 -32.66
C PRO A 299 3.44 -14.16 -31.69
N SER A 300 4.07 -15.26 -31.26
CA SER A 300 3.65 -15.98 -30.06
C SER A 300 4.15 -15.21 -28.84
N ILE A 301 3.40 -14.16 -28.55
CA ILE A 301 3.37 -13.45 -27.29
C ILE A 301 2.66 -14.35 -26.26
N PHE A 302 3.35 -14.76 -25.19
CA PHE A 302 2.68 -14.98 -23.90
C PHE A 302 2.49 -13.59 -23.26
N ARG A 303 1.46 -12.89 -23.75
CA ARG A 303 0.75 -11.83 -23.05
C ARG A 303 -0.15 -12.58 -22.09
N ILE A 304 -0.10 -12.27 -20.80
CA ILE A 304 -1.36 -12.19 -20.08
C ILE A 304 -1.94 -10.84 -20.47
N SER A 305 -2.70 -10.87 -21.58
CA SER A 305 -3.61 -9.80 -21.95
C SER A 305 -4.79 -9.96 -21.01
N LEU A 306 -5.06 -8.97 -20.16
CA LEU A 306 -6.41 -8.79 -19.62
C LEU A 306 -7.31 -8.01 -20.58
N GLU A 307 -6.85 -7.82 -21.83
CA GLU A 307 -7.72 -7.57 -22.98
C GLU A 307 -7.58 -8.73 -23.96
N SER A 308 -8.34 -9.78 -23.69
CA SER A 308 -8.77 -10.74 -24.70
C SER A 308 -10.21 -10.36 -25.07
N PRO A 309 -10.58 -10.24 -26.36
CA PRO A 309 -12.00 -10.23 -26.76
C PRO A 309 -12.73 -11.53 -26.37
N PHE A 310 -11.98 -12.52 -25.89
CA PHE A 310 -12.40 -13.78 -25.28
C PHE A 310 -11.91 -13.90 -23.83
N MET A 311 -11.87 -12.81 -23.05
CA MET A 311 -12.17 -12.96 -21.63
C MET A 311 -13.67 -13.26 -21.54
N GLN A 312 -14.02 -14.50 -21.88
CA GLN A 312 -15.23 -15.11 -21.35
C GLN A 312 -15.24 -14.73 -19.88
N HIS A 313 -16.32 -14.10 -19.42
CA HIS A 313 -16.57 -13.81 -18.02
C HIS A 313 -16.10 -15.01 -17.20
N VAL A 314 -14.89 -14.96 -16.63
CA VAL A 314 -14.52 -15.91 -15.60
C VAL A 314 -15.46 -15.52 -14.48
N PRO A 315 -16.46 -16.36 -14.14
CA PRO A 315 -17.50 -15.95 -13.23
C PRO A 315 -16.82 -15.54 -11.93
N SER A 316 -17.00 -14.29 -11.51
CA SER A 316 -16.45 -13.85 -10.24
C SER A 316 -17.05 -14.72 -9.14
N HIS A 317 -16.20 -15.35 -8.33
CA HIS A 317 -16.64 -16.05 -7.12
C HIS A 317 -17.12 -15.07 -6.02
N LEU A 318 -17.04 -13.76 -6.26
CA LEU A 318 -17.55 -12.74 -5.35
C LEU A 318 -19.05 -12.54 -5.54
N MET A 319 -19.79 -12.44 -4.42
CA MET A 319 -21.19 -12.01 -4.44
C MET A 319 -21.32 -10.64 -5.13
N ARG A 320 -22.36 -10.48 -5.93
CA ARG A 320 -22.67 -9.24 -6.69
C ARG A 320 -23.30 -8.15 -5.81
N ALA A 321 -22.66 -7.84 -4.69
CA ALA A 321 -23.13 -6.83 -3.74
C ALA A 321 -22.73 -5.38 -4.10
N TYR A 322 -21.89 -5.19 -5.13
CA TYR A 322 -21.34 -3.89 -5.52
C TYR A 322 -21.36 -3.69 -7.04
N ALA A 323 -21.72 -2.48 -7.48
CA ALA A 323 -21.52 -2.00 -8.84
C ALA A 323 -20.08 -1.43 -8.96
N ARG A 324 -19.12 -2.31 -9.21
CA ARG A 324 -17.69 -1.94 -9.24
C ARG A 324 -17.36 -1.17 -10.53
N GLN A 325 -16.50 -0.17 -10.41
CA GLN A 325 -15.87 0.47 -11.56
C GLN A 325 -14.82 -0.48 -12.18
N PRO A 326 -14.56 -0.42 -13.49
CA PRO A 326 -13.66 -1.34 -14.18
C PRO A 326 -12.18 -0.95 -14.00
N VAL A 327 -11.74 -0.74 -12.75
CA VAL A 327 -10.36 -0.37 -12.39
C VAL A 327 -9.88 -1.19 -11.19
N SER A 328 -8.61 -1.55 -11.19
CA SER A 328 -7.93 -2.22 -10.07
C SER A 328 -6.66 -1.46 -9.73
N PHE A 329 -6.53 -1.02 -8.47
CA PHE A 329 -5.36 -0.29 -7.99
C PHE A 329 -4.31 -1.25 -7.42
N MET A 330 -3.05 -1.08 -7.85
CA MET A 330 -1.91 -1.89 -7.44
C MET A 330 -0.99 -1.16 -6.46
N ARG A 331 -1.09 0.18 -6.38
CA ARG A 331 -0.28 1.01 -5.50
C ARG A 331 -1.07 2.20 -5.01
N GLY A 332 -0.81 2.63 -3.78
CA GLY A 332 -1.24 3.92 -3.25
C GLY A 332 -0.11 4.61 -2.49
N SER A 333 -0.13 5.93 -2.46
CA SER A 333 0.82 6.77 -1.72
C SER A 333 0.20 8.15 -1.54
N GLY A 334 0.09 8.59 -0.28
CA GLY A 334 -0.57 9.84 0.05
C GLY A 334 -2.01 9.87 -0.48
N ALA A 335 -2.39 10.90 -1.23
CA ALA A 335 -3.72 11.04 -1.84
C ALA A 335 -3.85 10.43 -3.25
N ARG A 336 -2.89 9.59 -3.67
CA ARG A 336 -2.84 9.07 -5.04
C ARG A 336 -2.88 7.54 -5.06
N LEU A 337 -3.50 7.01 -6.12
CA LEU A 337 -3.59 5.60 -6.44
C LEU A 337 -3.11 5.36 -7.87
N TRP A 338 -2.50 4.19 -8.12
CA TRP A 338 -2.07 3.79 -9.46
C TRP A 338 -2.69 2.44 -9.81
N ASP A 339 -3.23 2.33 -11.02
CA ASP A 339 -3.77 1.08 -11.54
C ASP A 339 -2.67 0.12 -12.03
N ALA A 340 -3.08 -1.04 -12.53
CA ALA A 340 -2.17 -2.05 -13.08
C ALA A 340 -1.41 -1.59 -14.34
N ASN A 341 -1.87 -0.54 -15.03
CA ASN A 341 -1.23 0.06 -16.19
C ASN A 341 -0.31 1.24 -15.80
N GLY A 342 -0.22 1.57 -14.51
CA GLY A 342 0.55 2.70 -14.00
C GLY A 342 -0.16 4.05 -14.15
N VAL A 343 -1.46 4.07 -14.50
CA VAL A 343 -2.25 5.30 -14.57
C VAL A 343 -2.49 5.81 -13.15
N GLU A 344 -2.17 7.08 -12.92
CA GLU A 344 -2.36 7.76 -11.65
C GLU A 344 -3.77 8.34 -11.52
N TYR A 345 -4.34 8.23 -10.32
CA TYR A 345 -5.63 8.79 -9.94
C TYR A 345 -5.50 9.61 -8.66
N LEU A 346 -6.14 10.78 -8.63
CA LEU A 346 -6.31 11.56 -7.41
C LEU A 346 -7.49 11.01 -6.62
N ASP A 347 -7.26 10.63 -5.37
CA ASP A 347 -8.29 10.09 -4.50
C ASP A 347 -9.01 11.22 -3.74
N ALA A 348 -10.22 11.57 -4.19
CA ALA A 348 -11.09 12.51 -3.49
C ALA A 348 -12.16 11.81 -2.64
N ILE A 349 -11.97 10.53 -2.28
CA ILE A 349 -12.93 9.76 -1.45
C ILE A 349 -12.27 9.11 -0.22
N ALA A 350 -10.96 8.89 -0.22
CA ALA A 350 -10.20 8.24 0.85
C ALA A 350 -10.82 6.92 1.29
N GLY A 351 -11.24 6.06 0.36
CA GLY A 351 -11.97 4.83 0.69
C GLY A 351 -13.29 5.06 1.44
N VAL A 352 -13.99 6.16 1.16
CA VAL A 352 -15.17 6.66 1.89
C VAL A 352 -14.82 7.09 3.32
N ALA A 353 -13.85 8.00 3.42
CA ALA A 353 -13.28 8.56 4.66
C ALA A 353 -12.59 7.54 5.59
N VAL A 354 -12.02 6.48 5.02
CA VAL A 354 -11.21 5.46 5.70
C VAL A 354 -9.73 5.85 5.75
N THR A 355 -9.10 6.14 4.60
CA THR A 355 -7.67 6.46 4.52
C THR A 355 -7.42 7.96 4.73
N SER A 356 -7.85 8.49 5.88
CA SER A 356 -7.72 9.91 6.22
C SER A 356 -6.28 10.42 6.21
N LEU A 357 -5.30 9.58 6.54
CA LEU A 357 -3.86 9.90 6.45
C LEU A 357 -3.22 9.48 5.12
N GLY A 358 -4.06 9.19 4.11
CA GLY A 358 -3.62 8.72 2.81
C GLY A 358 -3.28 7.22 2.78
N HIS A 359 -2.88 6.78 1.59
CA HIS A 359 -2.53 5.39 1.29
C HIS A 359 -1.08 5.10 1.64
N ALA A 360 -0.84 3.88 2.13
CA ALA A 360 0.49 3.36 2.46
C ALA A 360 1.33 4.31 3.33
N HIS A 361 0.70 4.97 4.32
CA HIS A 361 1.40 5.87 5.23
C HIS A 361 2.56 5.14 5.92
N PRO A 362 3.83 5.59 5.77
CA PRO A 362 5.01 4.85 6.22
C PRO A 362 4.97 4.42 7.69
N GLU A 363 4.63 5.34 8.60
CA GLU A 363 4.54 5.01 10.03
C GLU A 363 3.49 3.94 10.35
N ILE A 364 2.36 3.94 9.63
CA ILE A 364 1.28 2.95 9.83
C ILE A 364 1.73 1.59 9.28
N ALA A 365 2.35 1.56 8.09
CA ALA A 365 2.88 0.34 7.51
C ALA A 365 3.95 -0.30 8.42
N THR A 366 4.84 0.51 8.98
CA THR A 366 5.87 0.06 9.93
C THR A 366 5.25 -0.55 11.17
N VAL A 367 4.32 0.13 11.86
CA VAL A 367 3.73 -0.44 13.09
C VAL A 367 2.89 -1.69 12.82
N ILE A 368 2.27 -1.80 11.64
CA ILE A 368 1.58 -3.03 11.23
C ILE A 368 2.59 -4.17 11.13
N ALA A 369 3.69 -3.97 10.39
CA ALA A 369 4.71 -4.99 10.19
C ALA A 369 5.37 -5.40 11.51
N GLU A 370 5.76 -4.43 12.33
CA GLU A 370 6.37 -4.68 13.64
C GLU A 370 5.42 -5.46 14.56
N GLN A 371 4.17 -5.00 14.71
CA GLN A 371 3.23 -5.65 15.61
C GLN A 371 2.82 -7.03 15.12
N ALA A 372 2.77 -7.25 13.81
CA ALA A 372 2.54 -8.57 13.22
C ALA A 372 3.68 -9.56 13.52
N GLY A 373 4.93 -9.08 13.61
CA GLY A 373 6.07 -9.89 14.04
C GLY A 373 6.11 -10.19 15.54
N LEU A 374 5.33 -9.47 16.35
CA LEU A 374 5.30 -9.62 17.81
C LEU A 374 4.10 -10.44 18.29
N LEU A 375 2.89 -9.91 18.09
CA LEU A 375 1.66 -10.49 18.63
C LEU A 375 0.43 -9.90 17.94
N LEU A 376 -0.37 -10.77 17.34
CA LEU A 376 -1.59 -10.38 16.63
C LEU A 376 -2.85 -10.47 17.48
N HIS A 377 -2.96 -11.50 18.33
CA HIS A 377 -4.22 -11.82 18.98
C HIS A 377 -4.05 -12.68 20.23
N THR A 378 -4.79 -12.35 21.28
CA THR A 378 -4.84 -13.10 22.55
C THR A 378 -6.28 -13.33 23.04
N SER A 379 -7.29 -12.85 22.32
CA SER A 379 -8.67 -12.65 22.81
C SER A 379 -8.78 -11.66 23.98
N ASN A 380 -10.02 -11.25 24.30
CA ASN A 380 -10.34 -10.37 25.43
C ASN A 380 -10.43 -11.11 26.78
N VAL A 381 -10.02 -12.39 26.85
CA VAL A 381 -9.89 -13.12 28.13
C VAL A 381 -8.67 -12.63 28.92
N PHE A 382 -7.65 -12.13 28.22
CA PHE A 382 -6.43 -11.57 28.81
C PHE A 382 -6.38 -10.05 28.59
N ARG A 383 -5.60 -9.37 29.44
CA ARG A 383 -5.31 -7.94 29.30
C ARG A 383 -4.51 -7.67 28.01
N ILE A 384 -4.84 -6.57 27.33
CA ILE A 384 -4.15 -6.12 26.12
C ILE A 384 -3.70 -4.66 26.33
N ASP A 385 -2.39 -4.44 26.50
CA ASP A 385 -1.87 -3.10 26.85
C ASP A 385 -2.17 -2.05 25.78
N TRP A 386 -2.07 -2.40 24.49
CA TRP A 386 -2.42 -1.49 23.40
C TRP A 386 -3.90 -1.10 23.41
N GLN A 387 -4.78 -2.01 23.85
CA GLN A 387 -6.21 -1.77 23.95
C GLN A 387 -6.52 -0.74 25.05
N GLU A 388 -5.86 -0.86 26.21
CA GLU A 388 -5.99 0.10 27.29
C GLU A 388 -5.49 1.49 26.89
N GLN A 389 -4.30 1.55 26.27
CA GLN A 389 -3.72 2.81 25.80
C GLN A 389 -4.61 3.52 24.77
N LEU A 390 -5.11 2.78 23.77
CA LEU A 390 -6.00 3.38 22.79
C LEU A 390 -7.30 3.85 23.44
N GLY A 391 -7.84 3.08 24.38
CA GLY A 391 -9.06 3.43 25.08
C GLY A 391 -8.94 4.69 25.93
N GLU A 392 -7.85 4.84 26.67
CA GLU A 392 -7.54 6.04 27.44
C GLU A 392 -7.47 7.28 26.53
N ARG A 393 -6.71 7.19 25.44
CA ARG A 393 -6.53 8.31 24.50
C ARG A 393 -7.83 8.73 23.84
N LEU A 394 -8.63 7.77 23.35
CA LEU A 394 -9.92 8.09 22.73
C LEU A 394 -10.91 8.69 23.73
N CYS A 395 -10.98 8.14 24.95
CA CYS A 395 -11.85 8.67 26.00
C CYS A 395 -11.44 10.10 26.40
N ALA A 396 -10.14 10.39 26.52
CA ALA A 396 -9.63 11.72 26.81
C ALA A 396 -9.99 12.73 25.70
N LEU A 397 -9.79 12.37 24.42
CA LEU A 397 -10.13 13.23 23.28
C LEU A 397 -11.64 13.52 23.19
N ALA A 398 -12.47 12.54 23.56
CA ALA A 398 -13.92 12.61 23.42
C ALA A 398 -14.66 13.11 24.67
N GLY A 399 -13.98 13.25 25.82
CA GLY A 399 -14.64 13.52 27.10
C GLY A 399 -15.52 12.35 27.57
N MET A 400 -15.11 11.11 27.29
CA MET A 400 -15.85 9.88 27.60
C MET A 400 -15.11 9.03 28.64
N GLN A 401 -15.70 7.91 29.07
CA GLN A 401 -15.21 7.15 30.23
C GLN A 401 -14.79 5.73 29.90
N ARG A 402 -15.51 5.05 29.00
CA ARG A 402 -15.22 3.67 28.63
C ARG A 402 -15.35 3.47 27.14
N VAL A 403 -14.67 2.45 26.63
CA VAL A 403 -14.70 2.06 25.23
C VAL A 403 -14.84 0.55 25.11
N PHE A 404 -15.62 0.12 24.13
CA PHE A 404 -15.65 -1.26 23.64
C PHE A 404 -15.10 -1.27 22.20
N PHE A 405 -14.09 -2.10 21.95
CA PHE A 405 -13.51 -2.24 20.62
C PHE A 405 -14.11 -3.40 19.83
N CYS A 406 -14.31 -3.19 18.54
CA CYS A 406 -14.83 -4.14 17.57
C CYS A 406 -14.07 -3.96 16.23
N ASN A 407 -14.62 -4.45 15.12
CA ASN A 407 -13.89 -4.56 13.85
C ASN A 407 -14.42 -3.63 12.76
N SER A 408 -15.63 -3.08 12.93
CA SER A 408 -16.28 -2.23 11.93
C SER A 408 -17.24 -1.23 12.56
N GLY A 409 -17.64 -0.23 11.76
CA GLY A 409 -18.67 0.72 12.19
C GLY A 409 -20.02 0.07 12.45
N ALA A 410 -20.40 -0.95 11.67
CA ALA A 410 -21.65 -1.67 11.91
C ALA A 410 -21.65 -2.39 13.26
N GLU A 411 -20.53 -3.02 13.64
CA GLU A 411 -20.39 -3.63 14.96
C GLU A 411 -20.40 -2.59 16.09
N ALA A 412 -19.75 -1.44 15.90
CA ALA A 412 -19.76 -0.35 16.88
C ALA A 412 -21.19 0.17 17.11
N ASN A 413 -21.97 0.32 16.04
CA ASN A 413 -23.37 0.70 16.12
C ASN A 413 -24.24 -0.41 16.74
N GLU A 414 -24.00 -1.69 16.44
CA GLU A 414 -24.66 -2.79 17.17
C GLU A 414 -24.40 -2.70 18.68
N THR A 415 -23.16 -2.39 19.09
CA THR A 415 -22.84 -2.15 20.51
C THR A 415 -23.67 -1.00 21.10
N ALA A 416 -23.78 0.14 20.39
CA ALA A 416 -24.59 1.27 20.82
C ALA A 416 -26.09 0.94 20.93
N LEU A 417 -26.64 0.23 19.94
CA LEU A 417 -28.04 -0.21 19.94
C LEU A 417 -28.34 -1.17 21.11
N LYS A 418 -27.40 -2.04 21.47
CA LYS A 418 -27.51 -2.90 22.65
C LYS A 418 -27.47 -2.10 23.95
N LEU A 419 -26.62 -1.07 24.06
CA LEU A 419 -26.61 -0.17 25.20
C LEU A 419 -27.97 0.52 25.37
N ALA A 420 -28.55 1.07 24.29
CA ALA A 420 -29.87 1.69 24.35
C ALA A 420 -30.96 0.73 24.86
N ARG A 421 -30.96 -0.53 24.40
CA ARG A 421 -31.92 -1.54 24.89
C ARG A 421 -31.70 -1.87 26.37
N LEU A 422 -30.46 -2.07 26.81
CA LEU A 422 -30.16 -2.30 28.22
C LEU A 422 -30.59 -1.12 29.10
N HIS A 423 -30.36 0.11 28.63
CA HIS A 423 -30.81 1.33 29.29
C HIS A 423 -32.32 1.35 29.47
N GLY A 424 -33.06 1.08 28.38
CA GLY A 424 -34.51 0.99 28.41
C GLY A 424 -35.02 -0.06 29.39
N HIS A 425 -34.44 -1.26 29.38
CA HIS A 425 -34.83 -2.33 30.30
C HIS A 425 -34.48 -2.02 31.76
N ARG A 426 -33.36 -1.35 32.04
CA ARG A 426 -33.05 -0.86 33.40
C ARG A 426 -34.06 0.18 33.87
N LYS A 427 -34.60 0.98 32.95
CA LYS A 427 -35.72 1.91 33.19
C LYS A 427 -37.11 1.25 33.13
N GLN A 428 -37.17 -0.08 33.09
CA GLN A 428 -38.40 -0.87 33.05
C GLN A 428 -39.31 -0.55 31.85
N VAL A 429 -38.74 -0.03 30.76
CA VAL A 429 -39.46 0.17 29.50
C VAL A 429 -39.66 -1.19 28.83
N ALA A 430 -40.91 -1.61 28.68
CA ALA A 430 -41.27 -2.93 28.16
C ALA A 430 -40.81 -3.12 26.70
N GLN A 431 -40.90 -2.07 25.88
CA GLN A 431 -40.47 -2.07 24.48
C GLN A 431 -39.57 -0.87 24.21
N PRO A 432 -38.26 -0.96 24.51
CA PRO A 432 -37.33 0.12 24.25
C PRO A 432 -37.28 0.47 22.76
N GLN A 433 -37.46 1.75 22.45
CA GLN A 433 -37.40 2.30 21.11
C GLN A 433 -36.27 3.31 20.97
N ILE A 434 -35.66 3.33 19.79
CA ILE A 434 -34.56 4.21 19.44
C ILE A 434 -35.05 5.13 18.33
N LEU A 435 -34.97 6.43 18.58
CA LEU A 435 -35.28 7.42 17.57
C LEU A 435 -34.09 7.55 16.61
N VAL A 436 -34.34 7.40 15.32
CA VAL A 436 -33.36 7.44 14.22
C VAL A 436 -33.79 8.45 13.17
N MET A 437 -32.84 8.88 12.35
CA MET A 437 -33.07 9.96 11.39
C MET A 437 -33.36 9.40 9.98
N GLU A 438 -34.28 10.05 9.26
CA GLU A 438 -34.42 9.83 7.82
C GLU A 438 -33.09 10.06 7.10
N ASN A 439 -32.81 9.26 6.07
CA ASN A 439 -31.60 9.30 5.26
C ASN A 439 -30.29 8.92 5.97
N GLY A 440 -30.33 8.52 7.25
CA GLY A 440 -29.15 8.07 7.98
C GLY A 440 -28.60 6.73 7.50
N PHE A 441 -27.33 6.43 7.78
CA PHE A 441 -26.70 5.15 7.46
C PHE A 441 -25.82 4.66 8.62
N HIS A 442 -26.26 3.56 9.24
CA HIS A 442 -25.62 3.03 10.46
C HIS A 442 -25.02 1.63 10.29
N GLY A 443 -25.16 1.02 9.11
CA GLY A 443 -24.58 -0.29 8.81
C GLY A 443 -25.49 -1.17 7.95
N ARG A 444 -25.10 -2.44 7.83
CA ARG A 444 -25.83 -3.45 7.04
C ARG A 444 -26.06 -4.76 7.80
N THR A 445 -25.85 -4.79 9.11
CA THR A 445 -26.36 -5.88 9.98
C THR A 445 -27.84 -5.66 10.23
N LEU A 446 -28.62 -6.67 10.61
CA LEU A 446 -30.08 -6.54 10.66
C LEU A 446 -30.57 -5.40 11.57
N ALA A 447 -29.94 -5.15 12.73
CA ALA A 447 -30.34 -4.03 13.60
C ALA A 447 -29.90 -2.68 13.03
N THR A 448 -28.65 -2.57 12.58
CA THR A 448 -28.13 -1.32 11.99
C THR A 448 -28.79 -0.96 10.65
N LEU A 449 -29.23 -1.97 9.89
CA LEU A 449 -30.04 -1.81 8.68
C LEU A 449 -31.45 -1.29 9.01
N SER A 450 -32.03 -1.74 10.13
CA SER A 450 -33.32 -1.25 10.61
C SER A 450 -33.23 0.20 11.09
N ALA A 451 -32.10 0.56 11.72
CA ALA A 451 -31.77 1.93 12.10
C ALA A 451 -31.49 2.85 10.88
N THR A 452 -30.92 2.31 9.81
CA THR A 452 -30.59 3.04 8.57
C THR A 452 -31.85 3.62 7.92
N GLY A 453 -31.84 4.92 7.60
CA GLY A 453 -32.98 5.67 7.08
C GLY A 453 -33.14 5.63 5.56
N ASN A 454 -32.78 4.52 4.90
CA ASN A 454 -32.83 4.39 3.44
C ASN A 454 -33.64 3.14 3.02
N PRO A 455 -34.90 3.31 2.57
CA PRO A 455 -35.77 2.19 2.18
C PRO A 455 -35.16 1.29 1.09
N ALA A 456 -34.45 1.87 0.11
CA ALA A 456 -33.82 1.10 -0.96
C ALA A 456 -32.69 0.18 -0.45
N LYS A 457 -32.14 0.42 0.75
CA LYS A 457 -31.17 -0.50 1.38
C LYS A 457 -31.85 -1.60 2.18
N GLN A 458 -33.07 -1.35 2.67
CA GLN A 458 -33.85 -2.27 3.50
C GLN A 458 -34.62 -3.31 2.69
N GLN A 459 -35.06 -2.92 1.49
CA GLN A 459 -35.89 -3.73 0.62
C GLN A 459 -35.30 -5.14 0.39
N GLY A 460 -36.11 -6.17 0.66
CA GLY A 460 -35.77 -7.58 0.49
C GLY A 460 -35.20 -8.25 1.74
N PHE A 461 -35.02 -7.51 2.84
CA PHE A 461 -34.55 -8.03 4.13
C PHE A 461 -35.63 -8.02 5.22
N GLU A 462 -36.88 -7.74 4.85
CA GLU A 462 -38.01 -7.77 5.76
C GLU A 462 -38.35 -9.19 6.26
N PRO A 463 -38.92 -9.33 7.49
CA PRO A 463 -39.25 -8.27 8.43
C PRO A 463 -38.01 -7.66 9.09
N LEU A 464 -37.96 -6.33 9.14
CA LEU A 464 -36.89 -5.60 9.82
C LEU A 464 -36.99 -5.76 11.33
N MET A 465 -35.88 -5.53 12.03
CA MET A 465 -35.86 -5.53 13.48
C MET A 465 -36.73 -4.38 14.02
N PRO A 466 -37.69 -4.66 14.93
CA PRO A 466 -38.52 -3.61 15.51
C PRO A 466 -37.75 -2.77 16.54
N GLY A 467 -38.38 -1.67 16.99
CA GLY A 467 -37.84 -0.79 18.04
C GLY A 467 -37.16 0.47 17.50
N PHE A 468 -37.47 0.89 16.27
CA PHE A 468 -36.95 2.11 15.67
C PHE A 468 -38.10 3.06 15.29
N LEU A 469 -38.01 4.31 15.74
CA LEU A 469 -38.92 5.39 15.33
C LEU A 469 -38.13 6.37 14.48
N ARG A 470 -38.68 6.76 13.33
CA ARG A 470 -37.95 7.58 12.36
C ARG A 470 -38.56 8.97 12.25
N VAL A 471 -37.71 9.98 12.26
CA VAL A 471 -38.10 11.40 12.09
C VAL A 471 -37.21 12.09 11.05
N PRO A 472 -37.67 13.20 10.46
CA PRO A 472 -36.83 14.05 9.61
C PRO A 472 -35.55 14.50 10.33
N TYR A 473 -34.46 14.57 9.57
CA TYR A 473 -33.15 15.02 10.08
C TYR A 473 -33.12 16.54 10.27
N ASP A 474 -32.46 17.01 11.34
CA ASP A 474 -32.34 18.44 11.70
C ASP A 474 -33.70 19.12 11.98
N ASP A 475 -34.67 18.35 12.49
CA ASP A 475 -36.01 18.81 12.88
C ASP A 475 -36.29 18.45 14.35
N ILE A 476 -36.14 19.42 15.27
CA ILE A 476 -36.37 19.19 16.70
C ILE A 476 -37.85 19.03 17.04
N GLU A 477 -38.75 19.67 16.29
CA GLU A 477 -40.18 19.62 16.57
C GLU A 477 -40.75 18.24 16.24
N ALA A 478 -40.26 17.61 15.16
CA ALA A 478 -40.56 16.21 14.89
C ALA A 478 -40.08 15.27 16.01
N VAL A 479 -38.91 15.53 16.60
CA VAL A 479 -38.39 14.76 17.74
C VAL A 479 -39.26 14.96 18.99
N ARG A 480 -39.67 16.19 19.31
CA ARG A 480 -40.57 16.50 20.43
C ARG A 480 -41.93 15.82 20.24
N SER A 481 -42.49 15.90 19.03
CA SER A 481 -43.76 15.26 18.69
C SER A 481 -43.69 13.74 18.86
N ALA A 482 -42.59 13.11 18.42
CA ALA A 482 -42.35 11.68 18.65
C ALA A 482 -42.21 11.34 20.16
N ALA A 483 -41.57 12.22 20.94
CA ALA A 483 -41.44 12.08 22.40
C ALA A 483 -42.79 12.05 23.12
N ASP A 484 -43.75 12.85 22.64
CA ASP A 484 -45.08 12.96 23.25
C ASP A 484 -45.99 11.80 22.84
N GLN A 485 -45.80 11.28 21.63
CA GLN A 485 -46.59 10.16 21.09
C GLN A 485 -46.08 8.79 21.54
N SER A 486 -44.79 8.67 21.86
CA SER A 486 -44.21 7.38 22.22
C SER A 486 -43.45 7.40 23.56
N PRO A 487 -44.02 6.83 24.63
CA PRO A 487 -43.34 6.72 25.92
C PRO A 487 -42.20 5.69 25.91
N GLY A 488 -42.07 4.89 24.84
CA GLY A 488 -41.08 3.81 24.74
C GLY A 488 -39.68 4.26 24.31
N ILE A 489 -39.48 5.55 23.96
CA ILE A 489 -38.19 6.06 23.49
C ILE A 489 -37.18 6.06 24.65
N VAL A 490 -35.98 5.54 24.38
CA VAL A 490 -34.89 5.42 25.37
C VAL A 490 -33.57 6.00 24.87
N ALA A 491 -33.45 6.25 23.57
CA ALA A 491 -32.26 6.80 22.97
C ALA A 491 -32.55 7.48 21.62
N VAL A 492 -31.64 8.36 21.22
CA VAL A 492 -31.59 8.97 19.89
C VAL A 492 -30.27 8.56 19.24
N LEU A 493 -30.29 8.09 17.98
CA LEU A 493 -29.10 7.81 17.18
C LEU A 493 -29.04 8.76 15.98
N ILE A 494 -27.92 9.48 15.86
CA ILE A 494 -27.75 10.53 14.85
C ILE A 494 -26.30 10.61 14.34
N GLU A 495 -26.11 10.91 13.06
CA GLU A 495 -24.83 11.35 12.49
C GLU A 495 -24.72 12.88 12.62
N PRO A 496 -23.59 13.49 13.02
CA PRO A 496 -23.45 14.96 13.04
C PRO A 496 -23.38 15.54 11.62
N VAL A 497 -22.92 14.73 10.66
CA VAL A 497 -23.03 14.98 9.23
C VAL A 497 -23.48 13.69 8.56
N GLN A 498 -24.68 13.67 7.97
CA GLN A 498 -25.14 12.51 7.22
C GLN A 498 -24.34 12.35 5.94
N GLY A 499 -23.41 11.39 5.94
CA GLY A 499 -22.50 11.16 4.83
C GLY A 499 -23.20 10.54 3.61
N GLU A 500 -23.93 9.44 3.84
CA GLU A 500 -24.76 8.78 2.82
C GLU A 500 -26.10 9.49 2.59
N GLY A 501 -26.52 10.36 3.52
CA GLY A 501 -27.71 11.21 3.36
C GLY A 501 -27.50 12.40 2.42
N GLY A 502 -26.34 12.49 1.75
CA GLY A 502 -26.02 13.59 0.84
C GLY A 502 -25.22 14.72 1.46
N ILE A 503 -24.34 14.45 2.43
CA ILE A 503 -23.50 15.47 3.10
C ILE A 503 -24.37 16.56 3.75
N ARG A 504 -25.33 16.13 4.58
CA ARG A 504 -26.21 17.04 5.33
C ARG A 504 -25.64 17.27 6.72
N VAL A 505 -25.24 18.51 7.00
CA VAL A 505 -24.68 18.92 8.28
C VAL A 505 -25.82 19.22 9.25
N ALA A 506 -25.83 18.62 10.45
CA ALA A 506 -26.77 19.01 11.49
C ALA A 506 -26.42 20.41 12.01
N SER A 507 -27.43 21.23 12.28
CA SER A 507 -27.16 22.52 12.91
C SER A 507 -26.65 22.32 14.35
N ALA A 508 -25.70 23.17 14.76
CA ALA A 508 -25.18 23.14 16.13
C ALA A 508 -26.30 23.39 17.17
N ASP A 509 -27.31 24.19 16.80
CA ASP A 509 -28.47 24.43 17.64
C ASP A 509 -29.34 23.19 17.81
N TYR A 510 -29.65 22.47 16.73
CA TYR A 510 -30.37 21.21 16.79
C TYR A 510 -29.66 20.17 17.68
N LEU A 511 -28.33 20.02 17.55
CA LEU A 511 -27.56 19.10 18.39
C LEU A 511 -27.62 19.51 19.88
N ARG A 512 -27.54 20.81 20.20
CA ARG A 512 -27.72 21.31 21.57
C ARG A 512 -29.13 21.03 22.11
N GLN A 513 -30.15 21.24 21.29
CA GLN A 513 -31.53 20.96 21.66
C GLN A 513 -31.80 19.46 21.87
N LEU A 514 -31.25 18.60 21.02
CA LEU A 514 -31.29 17.15 21.19
C LEU A 514 -30.65 16.71 22.50
N ARG A 515 -29.45 17.23 22.81
CA ARG A 515 -28.76 16.95 24.08
C ARG A 515 -29.64 17.31 25.28
N ALA A 516 -30.17 18.53 25.31
CA ALA A 516 -31.02 19.00 26.40
C ALA A 516 -32.31 18.18 26.54
N LEU A 517 -32.91 17.77 25.42
CA LEU A 517 -34.09 16.91 25.42
C LEU A 517 -33.77 15.51 25.95
N CYS A 518 -32.66 14.91 25.51
CA CYS A 518 -32.21 13.61 26.02
C CYS A 518 -31.94 13.67 27.53
N ASP A 519 -31.33 14.75 28.03
CA ASP A 519 -31.12 14.93 29.47
C ASP A 519 -32.44 15.00 30.23
N THR A 520 -33.38 15.81 29.74
CA THR A 520 -34.70 16.00 30.36
C THR A 520 -35.53 14.71 30.38
N ARG A 521 -35.46 13.92 29.30
CA ARG A 521 -36.22 12.67 29.15
C ARG A 521 -35.47 11.45 29.71
N GLY A 522 -34.21 11.62 30.10
CA GLY A 522 -33.33 10.53 30.50
C GLY A 522 -33.03 9.54 29.37
N TRP A 523 -33.00 10.01 28.12
CA TRP A 523 -32.62 9.22 26.95
C TRP A 523 -31.10 9.26 26.74
N LEU A 524 -30.55 8.23 26.10
CA LEU A 524 -29.17 8.28 25.63
C LEU A 524 -29.09 9.07 24.33
N LEU A 525 -28.25 10.11 24.28
CA LEU A 525 -27.82 10.70 23.01
C LEU A 525 -26.66 9.88 22.45
N MET A 526 -26.89 9.21 21.33
CA MET A 526 -25.90 8.39 20.63
C MET A 526 -25.50 9.07 19.32
N ILE A 527 -24.21 9.37 19.14
CA ILE A 527 -23.70 10.04 17.95
C ILE A 527 -22.81 9.08 17.15
N ASP A 528 -23.19 8.83 15.91
CA ASP A 528 -22.43 8.08 14.93
C ASP A 528 -21.36 8.98 14.30
N GLU A 529 -20.12 8.86 14.78
CA GLU A 529 -18.95 9.60 14.33
C GLU A 529 -18.09 8.76 13.37
N ILE A 530 -18.60 7.62 12.87
CA ILE A 530 -17.82 6.68 12.05
C ILE A 530 -17.28 7.36 10.79
N GLN A 531 -18.06 8.24 10.17
CA GLN A 531 -17.65 8.97 8.96
C GLN A 531 -17.20 10.41 9.25
N ALA A 532 -17.84 11.10 10.19
CA ALA A 532 -17.64 12.53 10.45
C ALA A 532 -16.59 12.83 11.54
N GLY A 533 -16.24 11.83 12.35
CA GLY A 533 -15.24 11.94 13.40
C GLY A 533 -13.81 11.80 12.89
N MET A 534 -12.89 11.63 13.83
CA MET A 534 -11.45 11.51 13.59
C MET A 534 -10.95 12.65 12.67
N GLY A 535 -11.20 13.90 13.05
CA GLY A 535 -10.65 15.07 12.37
C GLY A 535 -11.40 15.53 11.11
N ARG A 536 -12.27 14.67 10.55
CA ARG A 536 -12.86 14.85 9.22
C ARG A 536 -13.62 16.17 9.04
N THR A 537 -14.35 16.60 10.05
CA THR A 537 -15.16 17.83 10.04
C THR A 537 -14.42 19.07 10.51
N GLY A 538 -13.10 18.99 10.76
CA GLY A 538 -12.32 20.11 11.27
C GLY A 538 -12.15 20.16 12.80
N ALA A 539 -12.74 19.20 13.51
CA ALA A 539 -12.54 18.93 14.93
C ALA A 539 -12.29 17.43 15.12
N TRP A 540 -11.82 16.98 16.29
CA TRP A 540 -11.63 15.55 16.55
C TRP A 540 -12.92 14.78 16.30
N PHE A 541 -14.05 15.30 16.76
CA PHE A 541 -15.37 14.72 16.58
C PHE A 541 -16.40 15.79 16.21
N GLY A 542 -17.36 15.45 15.34
CA GLY A 542 -18.39 16.36 14.83
C GLY A 542 -19.25 17.00 15.92
N HIS A 543 -19.55 16.27 17.00
CA HIS A 543 -20.34 16.81 18.11
C HIS A 543 -19.68 18.00 18.83
N GLN A 544 -18.34 18.11 18.76
CA GLN A 544 -17.59 19.18 19.44
C GLN A 544 -17.89 20.56 18.85
N HIS A 545 -18.30 20.63 17.58
CA HIS A 545 -18.74 21.89 16.96
C HIS A 545 -20.00 22.48 17.62
N ALA A 546 -20.81 21.65 18.28
CA ALA A 546 -21.97 22.09 19.04
C ALA A 546 -21.68 22.29 20.54
N GLY A 547 -20.46 22.01 21.01
CA GLY A 547 -20.08 22.12 22.42
C GLY A 547 -20.81 21.15 23.35
N ILE A 548 -21.29 20.03 22.83
CA ILE A 548 -22.00 18.99 23.61
C ILE A 548 -21.11 17.77 23.84
N THR A 549 -21.53 16.84 24.71
CA THR A 549 -20.93 15.50 24.82
C THR A 549 -22.04 14.44 24.74
N PRO A 550 -21.96 13.45 23.85
CA PRO A 550 -22.95 12.38 23.76
C PRO A 550 -22.79 11.38 24.91
N ASP A 551 -23.83 10.56 25.15
CA ASP A 551 -23.74 9.45 26.12
C ASP A 551 -23.04 8.24 25.50
N VAL A 552 -23.23 8.03 24.20
CA VAL A 552 -22.60 6.97 23.41
C VAL A 552 -22.06 7.56 22.10
N MET A 553 -20.86 7.16 21.69
CA MET A 553 -20.25 7.60 20.43
C MET A 553 -19.62 6.42 19.71
N THR A 554 -19.83 6.30 18.40
CA THR A 554 -19.25 5.21 17.60
C THR A 554 -18.20 5.72 16.62
N LEU A 555 -17.09 4.97 16.49
CA LEU A 555 -15.94 5.29 15.63
C LEU A 555 -15.55 4.05 14.82
N ALA A 556 -15.00 4.26 13.62
CA ALA A 556 -14.32 3.24 12.81
C ALA A 556 -13.48 3.95 11.73
N LYS A 557 -13.38 3.36 10.53
CA LYS A 557 -12.81 3.98 9.32
C LYS A 557 -11.44 4.62 9.56
N ALA A 558 -11.40 5.95 9.66
CA ALA A 558 -10.21 6.74 9.91
C ALA A 558 -9.42 6.28 11.15
N LEU A 559 -10.09 5.71 12.16
CA LEU A 559 -9.44 5.16 13.36
C LEU A 559 -8.33 4.15 13.04
N GLY A 560 -8.49 3.34 11.99
CA GLY A 560 -7.47 2.37 11.57
C GLY A 560 -6.71 2.78 10.31
N ASN A 561 -7.04 3.92 9.70
CA ASN A 561 -6.51 4.38 8.42
C ASN A 561 -6.36 3.26 7.36
N GLY A 562 -7.40 2.42 7.21
CA GLY A 562 -7.40 1.26 6.31
C GLY A 562 -7.33 -0.10 7.00
N PHE A 563 -6.84 -0.17 8.25
CA PHE A 563 -6.91 -1.40 9.04
C PHE A 563 -8.30 -1.55 9.71
N PRO A 564 -8.93 -2.74 9.72
CA PRO A 564 -10.25 -2.92 10.34
C PRO A 564 -10.24 -2.72 11.86
N ILE A 565 -10.95 -1.69 12.33
CA ILE A 565 -11.21 -1.43 13.74
C ILE A 565 -12.48 -0.58 13.87
N GLY A 566 -13.27 -0.87 14.90
CA GLY A 566 -14.37 -0.01 15.36
C GLY A 566 -14.32 0.18 16.87
N ALA A 567 -14.95 1.23 17.38
CA ALA A 567 -15.03 1.52 18.80
C ALA A 567 -16.40 2.11 19.14
N CYS A 568 -16.97 1.70 20.27
CA CYS A 568 -18.16 2.28 20.88
C CYS A 568 -17.76 2.82 22.25
N LEU A 569 -17.74 4.15 22.37
CA LEU A 569 -17.41 4.86 23.59
C LEU A 569 -18.69 5.20 24.36
N ALA A 570 -18.61 5.22 25.68
CA ALA A 570 -19.72 5.53 26.56
C ALA A 570 -19.28 6.39 27.75
N ARG A 571 -20.22 7.18 28.29
CA ARG A 571 -20.08 7.96 29.53
C ARG A 571 -21.36 7.91 30.37
N GLY A 572 -21.25 8.29 31.64
CA GLY A 572 -22.39 8.33 32.55
C GLY A 572 -23.00 6.95 32.71
N GLU A 573 -24.33 6.89 32.83
CA GLU A 573 -25.06 5.62 33.01
C GLU A 573 -24.72 4.60 31.92
N ALA A 574 -24.47 5.04 30.68
CA ALA A 574 -24.17 4.16 29.56
C ALA A 574 -22.85 3.37 29.73
N ALA A 575 -21.87 3.95 30.42
CA ALA A 575 -20.57 3.30 30.62
C ALA A 575 -20.67 2.04 31.50
N ASP A 576 -21.65 1.99 32.40
CA ASP A 576 -21.88 0.92 33.38
C ASP A 576 -23.00 -0.06 32.97
N LEU A 577 -23.49 0.02 31.73
CA LEU A 577 -24.59 -0.85 31.27
C LEU A 577 -24.17 -2.29 31.05
N PHE A 578 -23.00 -2.53 30.45
CA PHE A 578 -22.51 -3.88 30.23
C PHE A 578 -21.87 -4.48 31.48
N SER A 579 -22.20 -5.74 31.74
CA SER A 579 -21.47 -6.64 32.63
C SER A 579 -20.74 -7.73 31.83
N PRO A 580 -19.72 -8.39 32.40
CA PRO A 580 -19.04 -9.50 31.73
C PRO A 580 -20.03 -10.54 31.18
N GLY A 581 -19.82 -10.96 29.93
CA GLY A 581 -20.66 -11.93 29.22
C GLY A 581 -21.85 -11.36 28.43
N GLN A 582 -22.24 -10.10 28.63
CA GLN A 582 -23.38 -9.51 27.89
C GLN A 582 -23.03 -9.07 26.45
N HIS A 583 -21.75 -8.83 26.18
CA HIS A 583 -21.23 -8.53 24.85
C HIS A 583 -19.77 -8.97 24.74
N GLY A 584 -19.27 -9.09 23.51
CA GLY A 584 -17.92 -9.55 23.23
C GLY A 584 -17.65 -9.54 21.73
N SER A 585 -16.38 -9.59 21.39
CA SER A 585 -15.87 -9.71 20.03
C SER A 585 -14.58 -10.52 20.08
N THR A 586 -14.41 -11.48 19.17
CA THR A 586 -13.18 -12.26 19.07
C THR A 586 -12.03 -11.33 18.70
N PHE A 587 -12.11 -10.66 17.56
CA PHE A 587 -11.02 -9.82 17.04
C PHE A 587 -11.04 -8.38 17.57
N GLY A 588 -12.14 -7.95 18.18
CA GLY A 588 -12.30 -6.59 18.67
C GLY A 588 -11.25 -6.24 19.72
N GLY A 589 -10.50 -5.16 19.47
CA GLY A 589 -9.47 -4.66 20.39
C GLY A 589 -8.18 -5.47 20.44
N ASN A 590 -7.88 -6.24 19.39
CA ASN A 590 -6.62 -6.97 19.30
C ASN A 590 -5.37 -6.05 19.32
N PRO A 591 -4.20 -6.54 19.74
CA PRO A 591 -2.98 -5.73 19.85
C PRO A 591 -2.60 -4.96 18.58
N LEU A 592 -2.73 -5.58 17.40
CA LEU A 592 -2.39 -4.95 16.13
C LEU A 592 -3.31 -3.77 15.81
N ALA A 593 -4.63 -3.99 15.84
CA ALA A 593 -5.60 -2.94 15.56
C ALA A 593 -5.46 -1.77 16.53
N CYS A 594 -5.27 -2.05 17.82
CA CYS A 594 -5.15 -1.01 18.84
C CYS A 594 -3.84 -0.22 18.72
N ARG A 595 -2.71 -0.87 18.42
CA ARG A 595 -1.45 -0.17 18.17
C ARG A 595 -1.55 0.72 16.93
N VAL A 596 -2.15 0.23 15.84
CA VAL A 596 -2.42 1.05 14.65
C VAL A 596 -3.27 2.27 15.01
N GLY A 597 -4.34 2.07 15.79
CA GLY A 597 -5.18 3.17 16.26
C GLY A 597 -4.41 4.21 17.09
N CYS A 598 -3.52 3.78 17.99
CA CYS A 598 -2.64 4.70 18.73
C CYS A 598 -1.75 5.51 17.78
N THR A 599 -1.10 4.85 16.82
CA THR A 599 -0.25 5.52 15.83
C THR A 599 -1.03 6.53 14.98
N VAL A 600 -2.25 6.20 14.58
CA VAL A 600 -3.13 7.14 13.87
C VAL A 600 -3.41 8.38 14.71
N LEU A 601 -3.74 8.21 15.99
CA LEU A 601 -3.97 9.34 16.90
C LEU A 601 -2.70 10.19 17.07
N ASP A 602 -1.53 9.56 17.19
CA ASP A 602 -0.25 10.25 17.35
C ASP A 602 0.08 11.12 16.13
N ILE A 603 -0.06 10.57 14.92
CA ILE A 603 0.12 11.32 13.67
C ILE A 603 -0.87 12.48 13.59
N MET A 604 -2.15 12.20 13.85
CA MET A 604 -3.20 13.22 13.75
C MET A 604 -2.99 14.38 14.74
N ALA A 605 -2.56 14.07 15.97
CA ALA A 605 -2.29 15.07 16.98
C ALA A 605 -1.02 15.88 16.66
N ARG A 606 0.07 15.19 16.32
CA ARG A 606 1.36 15.80 15.96
C ARG A 606 1.22 16.77 14.79
N ASP A 607 0.48 16.37 13.76
CA ASP A 607 0.40 17.12 12.50
C ASP A 607 -0.83 18.06 12.45
N GLY A 608 -1.59 18.18 13.55
CA GLY A 608 -2.75 19.07 13.64
C GLY A 608 -3.83 18.76 12.60
N MET A 609 -4.08 17.48 12.32
CA MET A 609 -4.94 17.03 11.23
C MET A 609 -6.38 17.59 11.29
N PRO A 610 -7.05 17.64 12.46
CA PRO A 610 -8.36 18.29 12.55
C PRO A 610 -8.33 19.76 12.11
N GLN A 611 -7.38 20.55 12.61
CA GLN A 611 -7.27 21.98 12.27
C GLN A 611 -6.97 22.18 10.78
N ARG A 612 -6.09 21.33 10.22
CA ARG A 612 -5.80 21.31 8.79
C ARG A 612 -7.06 21.02 7.96
N ALA A 613 -7.87 20.05 8.37
CA ALA A 613 -9.13 19.72 7.70
C ALA A 613 -10.14 20.88 7.72
N ALA A 614 -10.16 21.69 8.78
CA ALA A 614 -10.99 22.90 8.82
C ALA A 614 -10.55 23.92 7.75
N VAL A 615 -9.25 24.20 7.68
CA VAL A 615 -8.68 25.16 6.71
C VAL A 615 -8.88 24.69 5.26
N LEU A 616 -8.49 23.45 4.97
CA LEU A 616 -8.60 22.89 3.63
C LEU A 616 -10.05 22.64 3.21
N GLY A 617 -10.92 22.29 4.16
CA GLY A 617 -12.37 22.20 3.95
C GLY A 617 -12.98 23.53 3.52
N ALA A 618 -12.62 24.63 4.19
CA ALA A 618 -13.05 25.96 3.80
C ALA A 618 -12.56 26.35 2.40
N ARG A 619 -11.31 26.00 2.07
CA ARG A 619 -10.75 26.19 0.72
C ARG A 619 -11.53 25.40 -0.33
N LEU A 620 -11.78 24.11 -0.08
CA LEU A 620 -12.53 23.22 -0.98
C LEU A 620 -13.93 23.78 -1.25
N LEU A 621 -14.69 24.10 -0.19
CA LEU A 621 -16.06 24.60 -0.31
C LEU A 621 -16.11 25.96 -1.02
N THR A 622 -15.18 26.88 -0.69
CA THR A 622 -15.09 28.19 -1.35
C THR A 622 -14.74 28.05 -2.83
N GLY A 623 -13.79 27.16 -3.16
CA GLY A 623 -13.40 26.88 -4.53
C GLY A 623 -14.56 26.30 -5.35
N LEU A 624 -15.27 25.32 -4.79
CA LEU A 624 -16.46 24.74 -5.41
C LEU A 624 -17.56 25.79 -5.59
N GLN A 625 -17.85 26.60 -4.58
CA GLN A 625 -18.86 27.67 -4.66
C GLN A 625 -18.52 28.70 -5.74
N LYS A 626 -17.25 29.11 -5.82
CA LYS A 626 -16.78 30.05 -6.84
C LYS A 626 -16.90 29.48 -8.25
N ALA A 627 -16.55 28.21 -8.43
CA ALA A 627 -16.53 27.57 -9.75
C ALA A 627 -17.91 27.11 -10.24
N LEU A 628 -18.76 26.65 -9.32
CA LEU A 628 -19.99 25.91 -9.65
C LEU A 628 -21.26 26.52 -9.05
N GLY A 629 -21.17 27.55 -8.20
CA GLY A 629 -22.33 28.12 -7.50
C GLY A 629 -23.41 28.70 -8.42
N ASN A 630 -23.03 29.13 -9.63
CA ASN A 630 -23.96 29.63 -10.67
C ASN A 630 -24.21 28.59 -11.78
N HIS A 631 -23.69 27.37 -11.64
CA HIS A 631 -23.88 26.33 -12.63
C HIS A 631 -25.35 25.86 -12.60
N ARG A 632 -26.04 25.92 -13.75
CA ARG A 632 -27.50 25.71 -13.85
C ARG A 632 -28.02 24.44 -13.20
N SER A 633 -27.23 23.37 -13.24
CA SER A 633 -27.62 22.06 -12.71
C SER A 633 -27.25 21.84 -11.25
N VAL A 634 -26.53 22.76 -10.59
CA VAL A 634 -26.14 22.63 -9.19
C VAL A 634 -27.23 23.27 -8.32
N LEU A 635 -27.83 22.47 -7.44
CA LEU A 635 -28.85 22.92 -6.49
C LEU A 635 -28.24 23.45 -5.20
N ALA A 636 -27.19 22.78 -4.71
CA ALA A 636 -26.53 23.14 -3.47
C ALA A 636 -25.11 22.61 -3.40
N ILE A 637 -24.23 23.40 -2.78
CA ILE A 637 -22.89 22.99 -2.37
C ILE A 637 -22.83 23.14 -0.85
N ARG A 638 -22.49 22.06 -0.15
CA ARG A 638 -22.54 22.00 1.32
C ARG A 638 -21.45 21.10 1.85
N GLY A 639 -21.12 21.27 3.12
CA GLY A 639 -20.10 20.45 3.76
C GLY A 639 -19.60 21.03 5.07
N GLN A 640 -18.72 20.27 5.71
CA GLN A 640 -18.02 20.68 6.92
C GLN A 640 -16.66 19.95 6.97
N GLY A 641 -15.58 20.70 7.17
CA GLY A 641 -14.22 20.19 7.00
C GLY A 641 -14.02 19.59 5.60
N LEU A 642 -13.32 18.46 5.52
CA LEU A 642 -13.08 17.73 4.27
C LEU A 642 -14.20 16.71 3.98
N MET A 643 -15.45 17.14 4.15
CA MET A 643 -16.66 16.49 3.66
C MET A 643 -17.44 17.49 2.81
N ALA A 644 -17.49 17.28 1.50
CA ALA A 644 -18.21 18.17 0.59
C ALA A 644 -19.20 17.39 -0.28
N GLY A 645 -20.38 17.99 -0.45
CA GLY A 645 -21.46 17.51 -1.30
C GLY A 645 -21.84 18.57 -2.35
N ILE A 646 -22.01 18.13 -3.59
CA ILE A 646 -22.51 18.94 -4.70
C ILE A 646 -23.77 18.27 -5.20
N GLU A 647 -24.93 18.82 -4.86
CA GLU A 647 -26.22 18.29 -5.24
C GLU A 647 -26.63 18.83 -6.61
N LEU A 648 -27.04 17.92 -7.49
CA LEU A 648 -27.51 18.26 -8.83
C LEU A 648 -29.03 18.13 -8.95
N ASP A 649 -29.58 18.80 -9.95
CA ASP A 649 -31.01 18.78 -10.30
C ASP A 649 -31.49 17.46 -10.94
N ARG A 650 -30.61 16.46 -11.02
CA ARG A 650 -30.83 15.18 -11.69
C ARG A 650 -29.95 14.08 -11.11
N SER A 651 -30.28 12.83 -11.43
CA SER A 651 -29.40 11.69 -11.19
C SER A 651 -28.05 11.91 -11.89
N CYS A 652 -26.97 11.53 -11.23
CA CYS A 652 -25.60 11.77 -11.68
C CYS A 652 -24.65 10.60 -11.42
N LYS A 653 -25.17 9.38 -11.22
CA LYS A 653 -24.38 8.16 -10.95
C LYS A 653 -23.30 7.90 -12.01
N GLU A 654 -23.58 8.24 -13.26
CA GLU A 654 -22.67 8.13 -14.40
C GLU A 654 -21.40 8.97 -14.23
N LEU A 655 -21.46 10.06 -13.45
CA LEU A 655 -20.31 10.92 -13.20
C LEU A 655 -19.18 10.18 -12.48
N VAL A 656 -19.46 9.10 -11.75
CA VAL A 656 -18.42 8.28 -11.11
C VAL A 656 -17.50 7.64 -12.16
N GLY A 657 -18.07 7.09 -13.23
CA GLY A 657 -17.30 6.51 -14.33
C GLY A 657 -16.60 7.60 -15.15
N GLN A 658 -17.28 8.70 -15.45
CA GLN A 658 -16.70 9.82 -16.19
C GLN A 658 -15.55 10.50 -15.43
N ALA A 659 -15.66 10.68 -14.12
CA ALA A 659 -14.57 11.23 -13.30
C ALA A 659 -13.32 10.33 -13.35
N LEU A 660 -13.51 9.01 -13.32
CA LEU A 660 -12.44 8.03 -13.44
C LEU A 660 -11.79 8.07 -14.84
N GLU A 661 -12.60 8.05 -15.89
CA GLU A 661 -12.18 7.91 -17.29
C GLU A 661 -11.66 9.21 -17.91
N GLU A 662 -12.22 10.36 -17.54
CA GLU A 662 -11.88 11.65 -18.16
C GLU A 662 -10.97 12.49 -17.27
N GLN A 663 -11.20 12.44 -15.96
CA GLN A 663 -10.52 13.31 -15.00
C GLN A 663 -9.50 12.60 -14.13
N ARG A 664 -9.36 11.27 -14.20
CA ARG A 664 -8.50 10.47 -13.31
C ARG A 664 -8.74 10.83 -11.83
N LEU A 665 -10.00 11.06 -11.48
CA LEU A 665 -10.43 11.50 -10.16
C LEU A 665 -11.40 10.48 -9.59
N LEU A 666 -11.16 10.05 -8.35
CA LEU A 666 -12.10 9.18 -7.65
C LEU A 666 -13.11 10.02 -6.90
N ILE A 667 -14.40 9.82 -7.21
CA ILE A 667 -15.54 10.44 -6.52
C ILE A 667 -16.56 9.36 -6.15
N THR A 668 -17.51 9.69 -5.28
CA THR A 668 -18.72 8.88 -5.11
C THR A 668 -19.97 9.72 -5.38
N VAL A 669 -21.07 9.06 -5.72
CA VAL A 669 -22.40 9.69 -5.77
C VAL A 669 -23.27 9.03 -4.73
N THR A 670 -23.99 9.85 -3.96
CA THR A 670 -24.98 9.39 -2.99
C THR A 670 -26.32 10.05 -3.25
N ARG A 671 -27.40 9.43 -2.78
CA ARG A 671 -28.80 9.85 -3.04
C ARG A 671 -29.13 10.05 -4.52
N ASP A 672 -28.39 9.38 -5.39
CA ASP A 672 -28.46 9.44 -6.85
C ASP A 672 -28.07 10.80 -7.46
N THR A 673 -28.15 11.90 -6.71
CA THR A 673 -28.01 13.28 -7.22
C THR A 673 -26.82 14.05 -6.65
N THR A 674 -26.15 13.54 -5.61
CA THR A 674 -25.10 14.29 -4.89
C THR A 674 -23.72 13.70 -5.13
N ILE A 675 -22.83 14.45 -5.78
CA ILE A 675 -21.39 14.15 -5.81
C ILE A 675 -20.85 14.35 -4.40
N ARG A 676 -20.15 13.35 -3.88
CA ARG A 676 -19.55 13.36 -2.56
C ARG A 676 -18.04 13.25 -2.64
N LEU A 677 -17.37 14.20 -1.99
CA LEU A 677 -15.93 14.32 -1.87
C LEU A 677 -15.52 14.20 -0.40
N LEU A 678 -14.55 13.33 -0.15
CA LEU A 678 -13.98 12.98 1.15
C LEU A 678 -12.45 12.82 1.03
N PRO A 679 -11.71 13.81 0.49
CA PRO A 679 -10.27 13.65 0.21
C PRO A 679 -9.46 13.37 1.49
N PRO A 680 -8.30 12.70 1.44
CA PRO A 680 -7.44 12.52 2.61
C PRO A 680 -7.12 13.84 3.32
N LEU A 681 -7.05 13.82 4.65
CA LEU A 681 -6.76 14.99 5.49
C LEU A 681 -5.37 15.56 5.23
N ILE A 682 -4.46 14.70 4.77
CA ILE A 682 -3.09 15.05 4.39
C ILE A 682 -2.97 15.77 3.05
N CYS A 683 -4.08 15.97 2.31
CA CYS A 683 -4.01 16.70 1.05
C CYS A 683 -3.37 18.08 1.24
N ASP A 684 -2.63 18.54 0.25
CA ASP A 684 -2.10 19.92 0.19
C ASP A 684 -3.09 20.87 -0.51
N GLU A 685 -2.82 22.18 -0.46
CA GLU A 685 -3.69 23.16 -1.11
C GLU A 685 -3.81 22.92 -2.62
N ALA A 686 -2.73 22.48 -3.28
CA ALA A 686 -2.71 22.24 -4.71
C ALA A 686 -3.60 21.05 -5.11
N GLN A 687 -3.60 19.97 -4.32
CA GLN A 687 -4.48 18.83 -4.50
C GLN A 687 -5.94 19.22 -4.27
N ILE A 688 -6.23 20.04 -3.26
CA ILE A 688 -7.59 20.56 -3.04
C ILE A 688 -8.06 21.39 -4.23
N ASP A 689 -7.22 22.27 -4.77
CA ASP A 689 -7.54 23.06 -5.96
C ASP A 689 -7.71 22.19 -7.20
N ASP A 690 -6.90 21.15 -7.36
CA ASP A 690 -6.98 20.21 -8.48
C ASP A 690 -8.29 19.39 -8.43
N ILE A 691 -8.76 19.01 -7.23
CA ILE A 691 -10.10 18.41 -7.06
C ILE A 691 -11.18 19.37 -7.56
N VAL A 692 -11.16 20.64 -7.13
CA VAL A 692 -12.12 21.65 -7.58
C VAL A 692 -12.08 21.80 -9.10
N ALA A 693 -10.89 21.90 -9.69
CA ALA A 693 -10.71 22.07 -11.12
C ALA A 693 -11.23 20.86 -11.92
N ARG A 694 -10.92 19.63 -11.49
CA ARG A 694 -11.37 18.39 -12.14
C ARG A 694 -12.88 18.23 -12.06
N VAL A 695 -13.49 18.50 -10.92
CA VAL A 695 -14.96 18.45 -10.76
C VAL A 695 -15.63 19.54 -11.59
N THR A 696 -15.03 20.73 -11.70
CA THR A 696 -15.55 21.81 -12.54
C THR A 696 -15.56 21.41 -14.02
N ARG A 697 -14.46 20.81 -14.51
CA ARG A 697 -14.40 20.30 -15.89
C ARG A 697 -15.41 19.18 -16.13
N LEU A 698 -15.55 18.27 -15.18
CA LEU A 698 -16.52 17.16 -15.25
C LEU A 698 -17.96 17.64 -15.44
N LEU A 699 -18.34 18.75 -14.80
CA LEU A 699 -19.69 19.32 -14.97
C LEU A 699 -19.82 20.22 -16.19
N SER A 700 -18.70 20.74 -16.71
CA SER A 700 -18.67 21.58 -17.92
C SER A 700 -18.69 20.77 -19.23
N SER A 701 -18.22 19.51 -19.20
CA SER A 701 -18.18 18.63 -20.37
C SER A 701 -19.54 18.03 -20.75
N VAL A 702 -20.59 18.25 -19.95
CA VAL A 702 -21.95 17.81 -20.28
C VAL A 702 -22.58 18.82 -21.24
N PRO A 703 -22.81 18.49 -22.53
CA PRO A 703 -23.52 19.38 -23.44
C PRO A 703 -24.92 19.60 -22.88
N ALA A 704 -25.40 20.84 -22.95
CA ALA A 704 -26.78 21.17 -22.61
C ALA A 704 -27.72 20.32 -23.46
N PHE A 705 -28.25 19.23 -22.89
CA PHE A 705 -29.37 18.53 -23.50
C PHE A 705 -30.57 19.47 -23.46
N SER A 706 -30.88 20.03 -24.63
CA SER A 706 -32.16 20.67 -24.91
C SER A 706 -33.28 19.76 -24.42
N ARG A 707 -34.17 20.30 -23.58
CA ARG A 707 -35.39 19.63 -23.13
C ARG A 707 -36.30 19.41 -24.35
N THR A 708 -36.12 18.29 -25.05
CA THR A 708 -37.17 17.73 -25.91
C THR A 708 -37.79 16.56 -25.17
N ASN A 709 -39.01 16.79 -24.70
CA ASN A 709 -39.89 15.84 -24.05
C ASN A 709 -40.11 14.63 -24.98
N PRO A 710 -39.72 13.38 -24.62
CA PRO A 710 -40.20 12.22 -25.35
C PRO A 710 -41.53 11.79 -24.74
N ALA A 711 -42.58 11.88 -25.54
CA ALA A 711 -43.84 11.22 -25.26
C ALA A 711 -43.60 9.73 -24.97
N VAL A 712 -44.27 9.24 -23.94
CA VAL A 712 -44.34 7.82 -23.55
C VAL A 712 -44.93 6.99 -24.71
N PRO A 713 -44.28 5.89 -25.13
CA PRO A 713 -44.97 4.82 -25.83
C PRO A 713 -45.18 3.61 -24.91
N ASP A 714 -46.33 2.98 -25.13
CA ASP A 714 -47.00 1.92 -24.37
C ASP A 714 -46.18 0.79 -23.74
N ALA A 715 -46.72 0.35 -22.60
CA ALA A 715 -46.41 -0.88 -21.92
C ALA A 715 -46.98 -2.10 -22.68
N ALA A 716 -46.16 -2.81 -23.42
CA ALA A 716 -46.35 -4.23 -23.72
C ALA A 716 -45.05 -4.81 -24.27
N LEU A 717 -44.39 -5.68 -23.48
CA LEU A 717 -43.51 -6.80 -23.87
C LEU A 717 -42.56 -7.14 -22.71
N GLN A 718 -43.10 -7.72 -21.65
CA GLN A 718 -42.35 -8.58 -20.71
C GLN A 718 -43.20 -9.80 -20.40
N ALA A 719 -43.18 -10.76 -21.33
CA ALA A 719 -43.56 -12.14 -21.08
C ALA A 719 -42.76 -12.98 -22.08
N GLU A 720 -41.66 -13.57 -21.61
CA GLU A 720 -41.02 -14.82 -22.07
C GLU A 720 -39.54 -14.82 -21.71
N CYS A 721 -39.21 -15.33 -20.51
CA CYS A 721 -38.00 -16.09 -20.22
C CYS A 721 -38.01 -16.58 -18.76
N VAL A 722 -38.85 -17.58 -18.49
CA VAL A 722 -38.61 -18.57 -17.43
C VAL A 722 -39.02 -19.93 -17.98
N ARG A 723 -38.02 -20.73 -18.34
CA ARG A 723 -38.03 -22.19 -18.26
C ARG A 723 -36.75 -22.61 -17.60
#